data_AF-A0A117LJH5-F1
#
_entry.id   AF-A0A117LJH5-F1
#
_cell.length_a   1.000
_cell.length_b   1.000
_cell.length_c   1.000
_cell.angle_alpha   90.00
_cell.angle_beta   90.00
_cell.angle_gamma   90.00
#
_symmetry.space_group_name_H-M   'P 1'
#
loop_
_entity.id
_entity.type
_entity.pdbx_description
1 polymer ?
#
loop_
_entity_poly.entity_id
_entity_poly.type
_entity_poly.pdbx_seq_one_letter_code
_entity_poly.pdbx_strand_id
1 'polypeptide(L)'
;MYSYKWDTNTGGYLLTTQTGKFVANEIRPVFAEELSLTGLGKQFMYDKNELRPLLWAQRNIYLLNGEKVAQLNGTKYGQPLSPEYFFEGKLKLVPVDITAMVSNNSEIMDIVVADAKKRVKELYDKDIGRCDTTYIAFSGGKDSIALLDVCNRVLPLSVPVIFSDTDMELPDTYKVWEEIQKRYLEREFYKATSESSALENWRRFAPPSRTIRWCCSVHKSTPALMYLKSKLHKTSIKVMAFVGVRGEESLSRSFYVDSTDGAKNASQLNCMPILDWGAHELWLYIFANNLLLNCAYRKGLTRVGCLMCPESSEKYEWFVDKAYPRLLKPYKDIIIETSSKNFTTTKEKTNFVGSLNWQARKSGAVLKETLTNPLEDINGLIVTFQSPHFSKDLFYEWVKTLGTVVKERGSECQQLKLPNTLDNGIPFSFNAPYTGGGTVTFEFRDATEKEMLLPIIRSFLHKVSACVACRSCETECGVGAITFKNSKIKIDGTKCVKCRKCYEIDYACWRFKSMYKSENEQNKMSGINRYNNFGLRENWVSALTDLGSAFFPWNENHPLGKKMVESASAWFQQACLVEDKTRKLAPLYELFKKYGSDYSLGWDFIWVALANNAVLVKWFVTATEFEKPYMIEQLSGLLGESNPSLGQSTKEGGLAALKDMLTKSPLGGKGAVTLLEMKGKTLKNITRKTKDVDPFTILYGMYLIARKAERGSFTIRELLTADSESVFISPLVVFGITPETFKRQCQGLASKFPDYISTTFTHGNDGLTVFSQKYNTEDIIAIALGE
;
A
#
# COMPACT_ATOMS: atom_id res chain seq x y z
N MET A 1 20.02 10.85 14.09
CA MET A 1 19.09 11.03 15.21
C MET A 1 19.77 10.79 16.54
N TYR A 2 19.87 11.85 17.33
CA TYR A 2 20.29 11.78 18.73
C TYR A 2 19.19 11.18 19.61
N SER A 3 19.55 10.68 20.78
CA SER A 3 18.58 10.27 21.81
C SER A 3 18.32 11.46 22.73
N TYR A 4 17.36 11.33 23.65
CA TYR A 4 17.10 12.38 24.64
C TYR A 4 16.86 11.79 26.04
N LYS A 5 17.10 12.61 27.06
CA LYS A 5 16.71 12.36 28.45
C LYS A 5 15.83 13.51 28.94
N TRP A 6 14.94 13.24 29.89
CA TRP A 6 14.08 14.27 30.47
C TRP A 6 14.88 15.23 31.34
N ASP A 7 14.46 16.49 31.33
CA ASP A 7 15.04 17.56 32.14
C ASP A 7 13.97 18.20 33.02
N THR A 8 14.01 17.86 34.30
CA THR A 8 13.05 18.32 35.31
C THR A 8 13.14 19.82 35.56
N ASN A 9 14.27 20.46 35.26
CA ASN A 9 14.43 21.91 35.48
C ASN A 9 13.66 22.72 34.46
N THR A 10 13.64 22.27 33.20
CA THR A 10 12.93 22.95 32.11
C THR A 10 11.54 22.39 31.85
N GLY A 11 11.24 21.17 32.34
CA GLY A 11 10.04 20.43 31.94
C GLY A 11 10.13 19.82 30.54
N GLY A 12 11.30 19.92 29.90
CA GLY A 12 11.60 19.49 28.55
C GLY A 12 12.51 18.27 28.51
N TYR A 13 13.39 18.23 27.50
CA TYR A 13 14.38 17.18 27.34
C TYR A 13 15.73 17.72 26.85
N LEU A 14 16.78 16.95 27.10
CA LEU A 14 18.13 17.17 26.65
C LEU A 14 18.54 16.07 25.68
N LEU A 15 19.05 16.46 24.51
CA LEU A 15 19.67 15.57 23.56
C LEU A 15 20.94 14.96 24.19
N THR A 16 21.22 13.71 23.84
CA THR A 16 22.42 13.00 24.27
C THR A 16 23.20 12.56 23.05
N THR A 17 24.51 12.38 23.18
CA THR A 17 25.38 11.93 22.07
C THR A 17 25.12 10.49 21.62
N GLN A 18 24.26 9.74 22.32
CA GLN A 18 23.85 8.41 21.91
C GLN A 18 22.91 8.49 20.71
N THR A 19 23.27 7.82 19.61
CA THR A 19 22.44 7.79 18.40
C THR A 19 21.55 6.54 18.36
N GLY A 20 20.26 6.73 18.06
CA GLY A 20 19.30 5.65 17.81
C GLY A 20 19.00 5.48 16.31
N LYS A 21 18.65 4.28 15.87
CA LYS A 21 18.35 3.99 14.45
C LYS A 21 16.87 4.13 14.07
N PHE A 22 15.94 4.01 15.02
CA PHE A 22 14.51 4.23 14.80
C PHE A 22 13.77 4.31 16.14
N VAL A 23 12.92 5.32 16.33
CA VAL A 23 12.00 5.42 17.46
C VAL A 23 10.58 5.28 16.93
N ALA A 24 9.87 4.21 17.32
CA ALA A 24 8.55 3.91 16.76
C ALA A 24 7.46 4.95 17.09
N ASN A 25 7.71 5.84 18.07
CA ASN A 25 6.72 6.77 18.61
C ASN A 25 7.31 8.17 18.79
N GLU A 26 6.87 9.11 17.93
CA GLU A 26 7.24 10.52 18.05
C GLU A 26 6.78 11.10 19.39
N ILE A 27 7.70 11.77 20.08
CA ILE A 27 7.38 12.69 21.18
C ILE A 27 6.86 14.02 20.60
N ARG A 28 5.81 14.58 21.20
CA ARG A 28 5.28 15.89 20.80
C ARG A 28 4.84 16.73 22.01
N PRO A 29 4.88 18.07 21.89
CA PRO A 29 4.30 18.94 22.91
C PRO A 29 2.78 18.79 22.96
N VAL A 30 2.23 19.07 24.14
CA VAL A 30 0.80 19.15 24.42
C VAL A 30 0.50 20.55 24.93
N PHE A 31 -0.50 21.18 24.35
CA PHE A 31 -0.88 22.57 24.62
C PHE A 31 -2.22 22.65 25.33
N ALA A 32 -2.54 23.84 25.86
CA ALA A 32 -3.78 24.11 26.58
C ALA A 32 -5.05 23.77 25.78
N GLU A 33 -5.01 23.98 24.46
CA GLU A 33 -6.13 23.68 23.55
C GLU A 33 -6.44 22.19 23.50
N GLU A 34 -5.43 21.32 23.45
CA GLU A 34 -5.62 19.87 23.46
C GLU A 34 -6.23 19.40 24.78
N LEU A 35 -5.75 19.92 25.92
CA LEU A 35 -6.29 19.60 27.24
C LEU A 35 -7.77 20.00 27.37
N SER A 36 -8.11 21.16 26.81
CA SER A 36 -9.48 21.66 26.76
C SER A 36 -10.35 20.83 25.81
N LEU A 37 -9.86 20.51 24.62
CA LEU A 37 -10.59 19.81 23.56
C LEU A 37 -10.90 18.35 23.95
N THR A 38 -9.96 17.68 24.59
CA THR A 38 -10.08 16.27 25.00
C THR A 38 -10.79 16.08 26.34
N GLY A 39 -10.95 17.15 27.12
CA GLY A 39 -11.46 17.09 28.49
C GLY A 39 -10.46 16.55 29.51
N LEU A 40 -9.21 16.29 29.11
CA LEU A 40 -8.11 15.94 30.03
C LEU A 40 -7.84 17.05 31.05
N GLY A 41 -8.11 18.30 30.69
CA GLY A 41 -7.93 19.45 31.57
C GLY A 41 -8.79 19.45 32.84
N LYS A 42 -9.69 18.49 33.05
CA LYS A 42 -10.55 18.44 34.25
C LYS A 42 -9.77 18.20 35.55
N GLN A 43 -8.70 17.39 35.50
CA GLN A 43 -7.85 17.08 36.66
C GLN A 43 -6.52 17.84 36.67
N PHE A 44 -6.31 18.75 35.71
CA PHE A 44 -5.12 19.61 35.66
C PHE A 44 -5.47 21.05 36.05
N MET A 45 -4.60 21.70 36.80
CA MET A 45 -4.64 23.15 37.05
C MET A 45 -3.61 23.83 36.14
N TYR A 46 -4.08 24.59 35.15
CA TYR A 46 -3.25 25.26 34.14
C TYR A 46 -3.96 26.50 33.59
N ASP A 47 -3.19 27.43 33.02
CA ASP A 47 -3.75 28.56 32.27
C ASP A 47 -4.22 28.10 30.89
N LYS A 48 -5.49 28.32 30.58
CA LYS A 48 -6.11 27.95 29.31
C LYS A 48 -5.61 28.78 28.13
N ASN A 49 -5.01 29.94 28.41
CA ASN A 49 -4.44 30.84 27.40
C ASN A 49 -2.93 30.64 27.22
N GLU A 50 -2.31 29.70 27.96
CA GLU A 50 -0.88 29.44 27.84
C GLU A 50 -0.51 29.00 26.41
N LEU A 51 0.52 29.64 25.87
CA LEU A 51 0.98 29.38 24.51
C LEU A 51 2.06 28.29 24.46
N ARG A 52 2.84 28.15 25.53
CA ARG A 52 3.90 27.15 25.67
C ARG A 52 3.33 25.74 25.91
N PRO A 53 4.11 24.69 25.62
CA PRO A 53 3.76 23.33 26.01
C PRO A 53 3.58 23.22 27.53
N LEU A 54 2.59 22.43 27.95
CA LEU A 54 2.32 22.12 29.36
C LEU A 54 2.72 20.67 29.71
N LEU A 55 2.69 19.80 28.72
CA LEU A 55 2.99 18.37 28.82
C LEU A 55 3.64 17.90 27.52
N TRP A 56 4.07 16.65 27.52
CA TRP A 56 4.48 15.93 26.32
C TRP A 56 3.55 14.74 26.09
N ALA A 57 3.49 14.25 24.86
CA ALA A 57 2.71 13.05 24.53
C ALA A 57 3.48 12.12 23.61
N GLN A 58 3.26 10.82 23.83
CA GLN A 58 3.65 9.73 22.95
C GLN A 58 2.45 8.80 22.78
N ARG A 59 2.05 8.56 21.53
CA ARG A 59 0.79 7.85 21.20
C ARG A 59 -0.41 8.50 21.89
N ASN A 60 -1.00 7.82 22.88
CA ASN A 60 -2.13 8.24 23.68
C ASN A 60 -1.76 8.50 25.15
N ILE A 61 -0.47 8.48 25.47
CA ILE A 61 0.07 8.67 26.81
C ILE A 61 0.58 10.12 26.92
N TYR A 62 0.26 10.76 28.04
CA TYR A 62 0.68 12.10 28.40
C TYR A 62 1.71 12.01 29.52
N LEU A 63 2.80 12.75 29.33
CA LEU A 63 4.02 12.67 30.11
C LEU A 63 4.32 14.03 30.75
N LEU A 64 4.69 14.00 32.02
CA LEU A 64 5.26 15.13 32.76
C LEU A 64 6.64 14.70 33.25
N ASN A 65 7.71 15.36 32.77
CA ASN A 65 9.09 14.99 33.07
C ASN A 65 9.43 13.50 32.78
N GLY A 66 8.77 12.92 31.78
CA GLY A 66 8.92 11.51 31.42
C GLY A 66 8.04 10.53 32.16
N GLU A 67 7.39 10.96 33.24
CA GLU A 67 6.46 10.14 34.01
C GLU A 67 5.07 10.17 33.38
N LYS A 68 4.42 9.00 33.33
CA LYS A 68 3.05 8.85 32.83
C LYS A 68 2.07 9.48 33.82
N VAL A 69 1.39 10.54 33.40
CA VAL A 69 0.39 11.24 34.24
C VAL A 69 -1.05 11.07 33.75
N ALA A 70 -1.25 10.86 32.45
CA ALA A 70 -2.57 10.59 31.90
C ALA A 70 -2.51 9.73 30.63
N GLN A 71 -3.64 9.13 30.28
CA GLN A 71 -3.82 8.38 29.05
C GLN A 71 -5.20 8.66 28.46
N LEU A 72 -5.28 8.79 27.13
CA LEU A 72 -6.52 8.97 26.41
C LEU A 72 -6.97 7.66 25.75
N ASN A 73 -8.15 7.18 26.15
CA ASN A 73 -8.78 5.98 25.59
C ASN A 73 -10.06 6.35 24.83
N GLY A 74 -10.56 5.43 23.98
CA GLY A 74 -11.81 5.64 23.23
C GLY A 74 -11.71 6.67 22.10
N THR A 75 -10.54 6.87 21.49
CA THR A 75 -10.30 7.87 20.43
C THR A 75 -10.85 7.45 19.05
N LYS A 76 -12.04 6.84 19.02
CA LYS A 76 -12.69 6.39 17.80
C LYS A 76 -13.83 7.35 17.44
N TYR A 77 -13.92 7.73 16.17
CA TYR A 77 -15.00 8.58 15.70
C TYR A 77 -16.39 8.00 16.08
N GLY A 78 -17.26 8.86 16.60
CA GLY A 78 -18.60 8.47 17.07
C GLY A 78 -18.64 7.81 18.46
N GLN A 79 -17.49 7.62 19.12
CA GLN A 79 -17.41 7.10 20.49
C GLN A 79 -17.02 8.20 21.50
N PRO A 80 -17.49 8.12 22.75
CA PRO A 80 -17.05 9.03 23.80
C PRO A 80 -15.59 8.74 24.18
N LEU A 81 -14.84 9.80 24.48
CA LEU A 81 -13.52 9.64 25.06
C LEU A 81 -13.61 9.13 26.50
N SER A 82 -12.57 8.41 26.89
CA SER A 82 -12.33 8.00 28.27
C SER A 82 -10.91 8.41 28.69
N PRO A 83 -10.74 9.58 29.34
CA PRO A 83 -9.47 9.97 29.92
C PRO A 83 -9.21 9.21 31.23
N GLU A 84 -7.98 8.75 31.39
CA GLU A 84 -7.47 8.05 32.58
C GLU A 84 -6.30 8.85 33.17
N TYR A 85 -6.23 8.95 34.49
CA TYR A 85 -5.23 9.73 35.22
C TYR A 85 -4.45 8.82 36.17
N PHE A 86 -3.14 9.05 36.28
CA PHE A 86 -2.22 8.23 37.07
C PHE A 86 -1.71 8.97 38.31
N PHE A 87 -2.53 9.87 38.85
CA PHE A 87 -2.29 10.65 40.06
C PHE A 87 -3.61 10.89 40.80
N GLU A 88 -3.53 11.21 42.09
CA GLU A 88 -4.71 11.53 42.90
C GLU A 88 -5.00 13.04 42.96
N GLY A 89 -6.28 13.41 42.98
CA GLY A 89 -6.71 14.80 43.08
C GLY A 89 -6.45 15.62 41.82
N LYS A 90 -6.00 16.87 41.99
CA LYS A 90 -5.67 17.79 40.89
C LYS A 90 -4.17 18.03 40.83
N LEU A 91 -3.61 17.97 39.62
CA LEU A 91 -2.18 18.23 39.38
C LEU A 91 -1.99 19.62 38.76
N LYS A 92 -1.13 20.46 39.36
CA LYS A 92 -0.75 21.77 38.78
C LYS A 92 0.28 21.57 37.68
N LEU A 93 0.01 22.09 36.49
CA LEU A 93 0.95 22.10 35.38
C LEU A 93 1.68 23.43 35.33
N VAL A 94 3.00 23.35 35.20
CA VAL A 94 3.87 24.50 34.93
C VAL A 94 4.30 24.42 33.47
N PRO A 95 4.22 25.53 32.71
CA PRO A 95 4.64 25.54 31.31
C PRO A 95 6.13 25.21 31.17
N VAL A 96 6.47 24.49 30.10
CA VAL A 96 7.86 24.15 29.76
C VAL A 96 8.67 25.44 29.55
N ASP A 97 9.84 25.53 30.17
CA ASP A 97 10.81 26.59 29.90
C ASP A 97 11.52 26.32 28.58
N ILE A 98 10.85 26.74 27.49
CA ILE A 98 11.35 26.57 26.13
C ILE A 98 12.71 27.25 25.95
N THR A 99 12.90 28.44 26.52
CA THR A 99 14.12 29.23 26.34
C THR A 99 15.31 28.49 26.94
N ALA A 100 15.21 28.04 28.18
CA ALA A 100 16.25 27.24 28.82
C ALA A 100 16.44 25.89 28.13
N MET A 101 15.36 25.19 27.74
CA MET A 101 15.45 23.92 27.02
C MET A 101 16.20 24.06 25.69
N VAL A 102 15.88 25.08 24.89
CA VAL A 102 16.58 25.36 23.63
C VAL A 102 18.05 25.69 23.89
N SER A 103 18.32 26.57 24.86
CA SER A 103 19.69 26.96 25.22
C SER A 103 20.54 25.74 25.60
N ASN A 104 20.00 24.84 26.42
CA ASN A 104 20.70 23.64 26.89
C ASN A 104 20.95 22.60 25.78
N ASN A 105 20.27 22.70 24.63
CA ASN A 105 20.44 21.80 23.48
C ASN A 105 21.19 22.43 22.30
N SER A 106 21.62 23.69 22.43
CA SER A 106 22.18 24.50 21.33
C SER A 106 23.38 23.83 20.65
N GLU A 107 24.35 23.33 21.42
CA GLU A 107 25.58 22.73 20.87
C GLU A 107 25.29 21.55 19.91
N ILE A 108 24.40 20.63 20.30
CA ILE A 108 24.01 19.49 19.44
C ILE A 108 23.18 19.98 18.26
N MET A 109 22.24 20.89 18.51
CA MET A 109 21.37 21.41 17.45
C MET A 109 22.14 22.20 16.39
N ASP A 110 23.20 22.92 16.75
CA ASP A 110 24.05 23.63 15.79
C ASP A 110 24.69 22.67 14.79
N ILE A 111 25.13 21.49 15.25
CA ILE A 111 25.66 20.41 14.39
C ILE A 111 24.57 19.86 13.47
N VAL A 112 23.40 19.51 14.04
CA VAL A 112 22.26 18.97 13.27
C VAL A 112 21.80 19.94 12.18
N VAL A 113 21.77 21.24 12.47
CA VAL A 113 21.35 22.29 11.54
C VAL A 113 22.42 22.55 10.48
N ALA A 114 23.70 22.57 10.87
CA ALA A 114 24.81 22.71 9.92
C ALA A 114 24.84 21.56 8.92
N ASP A 115 24.63 20.32 9.38
CA ASP A 115 24.58 19.14 8.52
C ASP A 115 23.38 19.21 7.55
N ALA A 116 22.19 19.56 8.03
CA ALA A 116 21.02 19.71 7.16
C ALA A 116 21.23 20.80 6.08
N LYS A 117 21.81 21.94 6.45
CA LYS A 117 22.13 23.02 5.49
C LYS A 117 23.15 22.57 4.45
N LYS A 118 24.21 21.87 4.89
CA LYS A 118 25.21 21.27 4.01
C LYS A 118 24.56 20.28 3.05
N ARG A 119 23.68 19.41 3.55
CA ARG A 119 22.97 18.42 2.73
C ARG A 119 22.05 19.07 1.70
N VAL A 120 21.34 20.16 2.06
CA VAL A 120 20.56 20.94 1.08
C VAL A 120 21.44 21.42 -0.07
N LYS A 121 22.61 21.98 0.23
CA LYS A 121 23.55 22.49 -0.78
C LYS A 121 24.07 21.38 -1.68
N GLU A 122 24.52 20.27 -1.08
CA GLU A 122 25.02 19.10 -1.83
C GLU A 122 23.97 18.51 -2.77
N LEU A 123 22.75 18.33 -2.29
CA LEU A 123 21.64 17.79 -3.09
C LEU A 123 21.28 18.74 -4.24
N TYR A 124 21.28 20.05 -4.00
CA TYR A 124 21.02 21.04 -5.02
C TYR A 124 22.11 21.05 -6.10
N ASP A 125 23.37 21.21 -5.71
CA ASP A 125 24.50 21.33 -6.65
C ASP A 125 24.69 20.09 -7.50
N LYS A 126 24.52 18.90 -6.90
CA LYS A 126 24.71 17.63 -7.57
C LYS A 126 23.79 17.45 -8.78
N ASP A 127 22.53 17.87 -8.65
CA ASP A 127 21.46 17.43 -9.55
C ASP A 127 20.73 18.58 -10.27
N ILE A 128 20.99 19.86 -9.93
CA ILE A 128 20.35 21.00 -10.59
C ILE A 128 20.65 21.04 -12.09
N GLY A 129 21.85 20.66 -12.51
CA GLY A 129 22.26 20.67 -13.92
C GLY A 129 21.49 19.69 -14.83
N ARG A 130 20.80 18.69 -14.25
CA ARG A 130 19.94 17.74 -14.99
C ARG A 130 18.45 17.98 -14.79
N CYS A 131 18.07 19.07 -14.12
CA CYS A 131 16.69 19.46 -13.87
C CYS A 131 16.38 20.79 -14.56
N ASP A 132 15.17 20.94 -15.09
CA ASP A 132 14.71 22.21 -15.67
C ASP A 132 14.42 23.27 -14.61
N THR A 133 14.05 22.84 -13.40
CA THR A 133 13.75 23.71 -12.27
C THR A 133 13.75 22.95 -10.95
N THR A 134 13.74 23.71 -9.85
CA THR A 134 13.68 23.21 -8.48
C THR A 134 12.57 23.93 -7.74
N TYR A 135 11.95 23.27 -6.75
CA TYR A 135 11.00 23.91 -5.84
C TYR A 135 11.05 23.32 -4.43
N ILE A 136 10.55 24.07 -3.46
CA ILE A 136 10.35 23.62 -2.08
C ILE A 136 8.88 23.21 -1.93
N ALA A 137 8.63 21.92 -1.63
CA ALA A 137 7.27 21.41 -1.45
C ALA A 137 6.75 21.76 -0.05
N PHE A 138 5.66 22.52 0.02
CA PHE A 138 5.06 22.98 1.26
C PHE A 138 3.71 22.33 1.53
N SER A 139 3.44 21.96 2.78
CA SER A 139 2.15 21.39 3.21
C SER A 139 1.56 22.05 4.45
N GLY A 140 2.20 23.08 5.01
CA GLY A 140 1.78 23.73 6.26
C GLY A 140 1.89 22.86 7.51
N GLY A 141 2.58 21.72 7.44
CA GLY A 141 2.92 20.87 8.58
C GLY A 141 4.28 21.22 9.18
N LYS A 142 4.53 20.78 10.41
CA LYS A 142 5.76 21.04 11.18
C LYS A 142 7.04 20.72 10.38
N ASP A 143 7.04 19.58 9.69
CA ASP A 143 8.17 19.08 8.92
C ASP A 143 8.45 19.97 7.68
N SER A 144 7.39 20.41 6.97
CA SER A 144 7.52 21.31 5.81
C SER A 144 7.90 22.74 6.19
N ILE A 145 7.53 23.19 7.39
CA ILE A 145 7.89 24.53 7.90
C ILE A 145 9.37 24.57 8.27
N ALA A 146 9.87 23.55 8.97
CA ALA A 146 11.29 23.43 9.27
C ALA A 146 12.13 23.31 7.98
N LEU A 147 11.69 22.47 7.03
CA LEU A 147 12.33 22.35 5.73
C LEU A 147 12.41 23.68 5.00
N LEU A 148 11.29 24.43 4.94
CA LEU A 148 11.26 25.73 4.26
C LEU A 148 12.29 26.68 4.85
N ASP A 149 12.38 26.78 6.17
CA ASP A 149 13.35 27.65 6.84
C ASP A 149 14.80 27.21 6.54
N VAL A 150 15.11 25.91 6.62
CA VAL A 150 16.46 25.38 6.27
C VAL A 150 16.79 25.67 4.80
N CYS A 151 15.87 25.38 3.88
CA CYS A 151 16.04 25.64 2.45
C CYS A 151 16.15 27.13 2.15
N ASN A 152 15.42 28.00 2.86
CA ASN A 152 15.46 29.45 2.62
C ASN A 152 16.85 30.04 2.89
N ARG A 153 17.56 29.48 3.88
CA ARG A 153 18.91 29.89 4.29
C ARG A 153 20.03 29.43 3.34
N VAL A 154 19.72 28.55 2.38
CA VAL A 154 20.73 27.87 1.53
C VAL A 154 20.45 28.01 0.05
N LEU A 155 19.20 27.79 -0.38
CA LEU A 155 18.82 27.76 -1.79
C LEU A 155 18.66 29.18 -2.36
N PRO A 156 18.96 29.37 -3.66
CA PRO A 156 18.68 30.63 -4.34
C PRO A 156 17.23 31.08 -4.15
N LEU A 157 17.01 32.40 -4.03
CA LEU A 157 15.67 32.98 -3.86
C LEU A 157 14.75 32.72 -5.08
N SER A 158 15.34 32.44 -6.25
CA SER A 158 14.62 32.03 -7.45
C SER A 158 13.96 30.66 -7.35
N VAL A 159 14.29 29.83 -6.35
CA VAL A 159 13.61 28.55 -6.10
C VAL A 159 12.26 28.83 -5.41
N PRO A 160 11.11 28.60 -6.07
CA PRO A 160 9.82 28.90 -5.49
C PRO A 160 9.40 27.89 -4.43
N VAL A 161 8.44 28.29 -3.59
CA VAL A 161 7.68 27.41 -2.71
C VAL A 161 6.38 27.04 -3.39
N ILE A 162 6.08 25.73 -3.48
CA ILE A 162 4.81 25.25 -4.03
C ILE A 162 3.98 24.59 -2.93
N PHE A 163 2.80 25.13 -2.68
CA PHE A 163 1.76 24.50 -1.89
C PHE A 163 0.78 23.80 -2.82
N SER A 164 0.79 22.46 -2.79
CA SER A 164 -0.20 21.65 -3.48
C SER A 164 -1.51 21.65 -2.68
N ASP A 165 -2.40 22.59 -2.99
CA ASP A 165 -3.72 22.71 -2.37
C ASP A 165 -4.61 21.57 -2.87
N THR A 166 -4.82 20.57 -2.01
CA THR A 166 -5.57 19.38 -2.37
C THR A 166 -7.08 19.59 -2.35
N ASP A 167 -7.57 20.78 -1.97
CA ASP A 167 -8.99 21.06 -1.68
C ASP A 167 -9.53 20.21 -0.49
N MET A 168 -8.62 19.59 0.26
CA MET A 168 -8.93 18.76 1.42
C MET A 168 -8.14 19.17 2.66
N GLU A 169 -7.38 20.27 2.66
CA GLU A 169 -6.51 20.64 3.77
C GLU A 169 -7.29 21.11 5.01
N LEU A 170 -6.68 21.01 6.19
CA LEU A 170 -7.28 21.54 7.41
C LEU A 170 -7.41 23.08 7.32
N PRO A 171 -8.46 23.69 7.91
CA PRO A 171 -8.61 25.15 7.92
C PRO A 171 -7.39 25.90 8.45
N ASP A 172 -6.71 25.37 9.48
CA ASP A 172 -5.52 25.99 10.04
C ASP A 172 -4.30 25.91 9.09
N THR A 173 -4.29 24.97 8.13
CA THR A 173 -3.27 24.94 7.06
C THR A 173 -3.40 26.13 6.13
N TYR A 174 -4.61 26.57 5.81
CA TYR A 174 -4.82 27.77 4.99
C TYR A 174 -4.38 29.05 5.71
N LYS A 175 -4.61 29.15 7.02
CA LYS A 175 -4.06 30.25 7.84
C LYS A 175 -2.53 30.26 7.84
N VAL A 176 -1.92 29.08 7.98
CA VAL A 176 -0.46 28.94 7.88
C VAL A 176 0.03 29.39 6.50
N TRP A 177 -0.67 29.04 5.43
CA TRP A 177 -0.33 29.49 4.08
C TRP A 177 -0.35 31.01 3.93
N GLU A 178 -1.33 31.69 4.52
CA GLU A 178 -1.41 33.17 4.49
C GLU A 178 -0.26 33.82 5.29
N GLU A 179 0.03 33.31 6.48
CA GLU A 179 1.06 33.89 7.36
C GLU A 179 2.49 33.56 6.93
N ILE A 180 2.74 32.35 6.39
CA ILE A 180 4.09 31.94 6.01
C ILE A 180 4.67 32.78 4.88
N GLN A 181 3.81 33.26 3.96
CA GLN A 181 4.20 34.13 2.85
C GLN A 181 4.72 35.48 3.36
N LYS A 182 4.13 36.02 4.43
CA LYS A 182 4.56 37.30 5.04
C LYS A 182 5.92 37.19 5.72
N ARG A 183 6.34 35.97 6.10
CA ARG A 183 7.63 35.72 6.76
C ARG A 183 8.80 35.62 5.77
N TYR A 184 8.54 35.26 4.52
CA TYR A 184 9.56 35.04 3.48
C TYR A 184 9.22 35.84 2.22
N LEU A 185 9.14 37.17 2.35
CA LEU A 185 8.71 38.08 1.28
C LEU A 185 9.64 38.06 0.06
N GLU A 186 10.89 37.67 0.25
CA GLU A 186 11.92 37.60 -0.77
C GLU A 186 11.80 36.37 -1.68
N ARG A 187 10.88 35.44 -1.37
CA ARG A 187 10.69 34.18 -2.11
C ARG A 187 9.30 34.09 -2.72
N GLU A 188 9.23 33.54 -3.93
CA GLU A 188 7.96 33.33 -4.62
C GLU A 188 7.20 32.13 -4.02
N PHE A 189 5.91 32.33 -3.73
CA PHE A 189 4.99 31.30 -3.29
C PHE A 189 3.92 31.06 -4.35
N TYR A 190 3.68 29.80 -4.66
CA TYR A 190 2.63 29.40 -5.58
C TYR A 190 1.71 28.33 -5.00
N LYS A 191 0.41 28.53 -5.17
CA LYS A 191 -0.63 27.58 -4.79
C LYS A 191 -1.10 26.80 -6.01
N ALA A 192 -0.80 25.50 -6.05
CA ALA A 192 -1.18 24.60 -7.13
C ALA A 192 -2.45 23.81 -6.76
N THR A 193 -3.48 23.90 -7.59
CA THR A 193 -4.79 23.26 -7.36
C THR A 193 -5.23 22.44 -8.58
N SER A 194 -5.95 21.34 -8.34
CA SER A 194 -6.59 20.54 -9.40
C SER A 194 -7.70 21.33 -10.11
N GLU A 195 -7.97 21.04 -11.38
CA GLU A 195 -9.08 21.65 -12.14
C GLU A 195 -10.45 21.25 -11.59
N SER A 196 -10.60 20.01 -11.14
CA SER A 196 -11.81 19.52 -10.46
C SER A 196 -11.62 19.47 -8.95
N SER A 197 -12.72 19.74 -8.23
CA SER A 197 -12.75 19.72 -6.77
C SER A 197 -12.51 18.33 -6.20
N ALA A 198 -12.07 18.26 -4.94
CA ALA A 198 -11.87 16.98 -4.25
C ALA A 198 -13.18 16.20 -4.15
N LEU A 199 -14.28 16.84 -3.75
CA LEU A 199 -15.58 16.18 -3.61
C LEU A 199 -16.10 15.60 -4.93
N GLU A 200 -15.93 16.32 -6.04
CA GLU A 200 -16.29 15.83 -7.37
C GLU A 200 -15.47 14.60 -7.75
N ASN A 201 -14.15 14.62 -7.54
CA ASN A 201 -13.30 13.47 -7.84
C ASN A 201 -13.57 12.30 -6.89
N TRP A 202 -13.92 12.54 -5.62
CA TRP A 202 -14.37 11.49 -4.70
C TRP A 202 -15.63 10.79 -5.20
N ARG A 203 -16.52 11.48 -5.93
CA ARG A 203 -17.67 10.85 -6.59
C ARG A 203 -17.26 10.10 -7.85
N ARG A 204 -16.44 10.73 -8.72
CA ARG A 204 -16.01 10.15 -9.99
C ARG A 204 -15.09 8.95 -9.85
N PHE A 205 -14.24 8.93 -8.85
CA PHE A 205 -13.28 7.86 -8.58
C PHE A 205 -13.74 6.92 -7.46
N ALA A 206 -14.81 7.25 -6.73
CA ALA A 206 -15.10 6.74 -5.40
C ALA A 206 -14.04 7.15 -4.34
N PRO A 207 -14.37 7.09 -3.03
CA PRO A 207 -13.45 7.47 -1.95
C PRO A 207 -12.09 6.77 -2.09
N PRO A 208 -10.94 7.45 -1.91
CA PRO A 208 -9.63 6.79 -1.96
C PRO A 208 -9.46 5.77 -0.83
N SER A 209 -8.46 4.89 -0.92
CA SER A 209 -8.19 3.85 0.07
C SER A 209 -6.69 3.70 0.32
N ARG A 210 -6.29 2.86 1.28
CA ARG A 210 -4.85 2.62 1.57
C ARG A 210 -4.10 2.04 0.37
N THR A 211 -4.80 1.26 -0.46
CA THR A 211 -4.24 0.62 -1.66
C THR A 211 -4.55 1.39 -2.95
N ILE A 212 -5.53 2.29 -2.94
CA ILE A 212 -5.95 3.11 -4.08
C ILE A 212 -5.81 4.60 -3.74
N ARG A 213 -4.61 5.13 -3.95
CA ARG A 213 -4.21 6.48 -3.54
C ARG A 213 -4.26 7.51 -4.68
N TRP A 214 -5.29 7.44 -5.51
CA TRP A 214 -5.47 8.32 -6.66
C TRP A 214 -5.41 9.80 -6.27
N CYS A 215 -5.90 10.16 -5.07
CA CYS A 215 -5.96 11.54 -4.60
C CYS A 215 -4.58 12.22 -4.51
N CYS A 216 -3.52 11.49 -4.15
CA CYS A 216 -2.15 12.05 -4.13
C CYS A 216 -1.65 12.35 -5.56
N SER A 217 -1.98 11.50 -6.53
CA SER A 217 -1.60 11.73 -7.94
C SER A 217 -2.36 12.94 -8.51
N VAL A 218 -3.68 12.95 -8.33
CA VAL A 218 -4.60 13.92 -8.96
C VAL A 218 -4.57 15.29 -8.29
N HIS A 219 -4.58 15.35 -6.95
CA HIS A 219 -4.69 16.62 -6.22
C HIS A 219 -3.35 17.16 -5.69
N LYS A 220 -2.27 16.36 -5.69
CA LYS A 220 -0.99 16.80 -5.12
C LYS A 220 0.11 16.94 -6.17
N SER A 221 0.52 15.83 -6.79
CA SER A 221 1.66 15.82 -7.72
C SER A 221 1.32 16.48 -9.06
N THR A 222 0.17 16.13 -9.65
CA THR A 222 -0.23 16.63 -10.97
C THR A 222 -0.34 18.16 -11.02
N PRO A 223 -1.04 18.85 -10.09
CA PRO A 223 -1.18 20.30 -10.16
C PRO A 223 0.15 21.05 -10.06
N ALA A 224 1.06 20.61 -9.18
CA ALA A 224 2.37 21.23 -9.03
C ALA A 224 3.19 21.16 -10.32
N LEU A 225 3.20 19.98 -10.97
CA LEU A 225 3.93 19.80 -12.22
C LEU A 225 3.27 20.52 -13.40
N MET A 226 1.94 20.59 -13.44
CA MET A 226 1.23 21.35 -14.49
C MET A 226 1.53 22.84 -14.39
N TYR A 227 1.60 23.38 -13.18
CA TYR A 227 2.05 24.76 -12.97
C TYR A 227 3.47 24.98 -13.48
N LEU A 228 4.43 24.12 -13.09
CA LEU A 228 5.82 24.26 -13.52
C LEU A 228 5.96 24.15 -15.04
N LYS A 229 5.22 23.24 -15.69
CA LYS A 229 5.15 23.14 -17.16
C LYS A 229 4.65 24.43 -17.79
N SER A 230 3.59 25.01 -17.25
CA SER A 230 3.01 26.27 -17.70
C SER A 230 3.99 27.43 -17.54
N LYS A 231 4.59 27.58 -16.35
CA LYS A 231 5.54 28.64 -16.00
C LYS A 231 6.80 28.61 -16.86
N LEU A 232 7.29 27.41 -17.20
CA LEU A 232 8.48 27.23 -18.04
C LEU A 232 8.14 27.21 -19.53
N HIS A 233 6.87 27.28 -19.91
CA HIS A 233 6.39 27.11 -21.29
C HIS A 233 6.87 25.80 -21.94
N LYS A 234 6.94 24.71 -21.16
CA LYS A 234 7.40 23.39 -21.61
C LYS A 234 6.30 22.34 -21.46
N THR A 235 6.19 21.43 -22.44
CA THR A 235 5.25 20.29 -22.37
C THR A 235 5.83 19.10 -21.61
N SER A 236 7.15 19.07 -21.42
CA SER A 236 7.87 18.09 -20.59
C SER A 236 8.94 18.79 -19.75
N ILE A 237 9.10 18.35 -18.51
CA ILE A 237 10.06 18.91 -17.55
C ILE A 237 10.64 17.79 -16.69
N LYS A 238 11.87 17.96 -16.22
CA LYS A 238 12.46 17.26 -15.10
C LYS A 238 12.59 18.24 -13.93
N VAL A 239 12.07 17.90 -12.76
CA VAL A 239 12.06 18.80 -11.60
C VAL A 239 12.76 18.19 -10.40
N MET A 240 13.37 19.05 -9.60
CA MET A 240 13.86 18.71 -8.27
C MET A 240 12.92 19.28 -7.21
N ALA A 241 12.52 18.44 -6.27
CA ALA A 241 11.60 18.81 -5.20
C ALA A 241 12.26 18.58 -3.84
N PHE A 242 12.45 19.63 -3.05
CA PHE A 242 12.80 19.49 -1.64
C PHE A 242 11.53 19.15 -0.86
N VAL A 243 11.53 18.03 -0.13
CA VAL A 243 10.37 17.51 0.61
C VAL A 243 10.69 17.22 2.07
N GLY A 244 9.76 17.53 2.97
CA GLY A 244 9.95 17.41 4.42
C GLY A 244 9.59 16.02 4.91
N VAL A 245 10.40 15.02 4.56
CA VAL A 245 10.24 13.62 4.95
C VAL A 245 11.33 13.27 5.97
N ARG A 246 10.97 12.53 7.02
CA ARG A 246 11.89 12.01 8.03
C ARG A 246 11.80 10.49 8.13
N GLY A 247 12.91 9.83 8.41
CA GLY A 247 13.02 8.37 8.51
C GLY A 247 12.20 7.80 9.66
N GLU A 248 12.12 8.52 10.79
CA GLU A 248 11.36 8.11 11.99
C GLU A 248 9.85 8.08 11.79
N GLU A 249 9.30 8.78 10.77
CA GLU A 249 7.84 8.84 10.57
C GLU A 249 7.21 7.45 10.33
N SER A 250 7.99 6.48 9.83
CA SER A 250 7.57 5.07 9.75
C SER A 250 8.76 4.16 9.49
N LEU A 251 8.64 2.88 9.83
CA LEU A 251 9.66 1.86 9.52
C LEU A 251 10.01 1.85 8.02
N SER A 252 9.01 1.96 7.13
CA SER A 252 9.25 2.04 5.68
C SER A 252 10.09 3.25 5.25
N ARG A 253 10.02 4.37 5.98
CA ARG A 253 10.76 5.59 5.65
C ARG A 253 12.18 5.57 6.21
N SER A 254 12.44 4.77 7.25
CA SER A 254 13.80 4.57 7.78
C SER A 254 14.80 3.98 6.78
N PHE A 255 14.29 3.37 5.69
CA PHE A 255 15.10 2.83 4.59
C PHE A 255 15.25 3.80 3.41
N TYR A 256 14.72 5.02 3.49
CA TYR A 256 14.87 5.98 2.41
C TYR A 256 16.33 6.43 2.32
N VAL A 257 16.75 6.77 1.11
CA VAL A 257 17.95 7.56 0.86
C VAL A 257 17.53 9.00 0.65
N ASP A 258 18.40 9.95 0.96
CA ASP A 258 18.11 11.39 0.92
C ASP A 258 17.78 11.96 -0.47
N SER A 259 17.95 11.19 -1.53
CA SER A 259 17.57 11.54 -2.90
C SER A 259 17.01 10.34 -3.65
N THR A 260 15.86 10.50 -4.31
CA THR A 260 15.23 9.41 -5.09
C THR A 260 14.56 9.95 -6.33
N ASP A 261 14.95 9.44 -7.49
CA ASP A 261 14.34 9.75 -8.78
C ASP A 261 13.07 8.92 -8.99
N GLY A 262 12.03 9.49 -9.58
CA GLY A 262 10.82 8.76 -9.95
C GLY A 262 9.92 8.38 -8.77
N ALA A 263 10.24 8.77 -7.54
CA ALA A 263 9.57 8.28 -6.33
C ALA A 263 8.06 8.61 -6.25
N LYS A 264 7.61 9.67 -6.94
CA LYS A 264 6.19 10.07 -7.00
C LYS A 264 5.63 10.15 -8.41
N ASN A 265 6.48 10.43 -9.38
CA ASN A 265 6.17 10.54 -10.81
C ASN A 265 7.51 10.51 -11.56
N ALA A 266 7.51 10.07 -12.82
CA ALA A 266 8.75 9.90 -13.59
C ALA A 266 9.58 11.20 -13.79
N SER A 267 8.94 12.35 -13.61
CA SER A 267 9.48 13.67 -13.91
C SER A 267 10.12 14.36 -12.69
N GLN A 268 10.10 13.74 -11.51
CA GLN A 268 10.49 14.38 -10.25
C GLN A 268 11.56 13.62 -9.48
N LEU A 269 12.63 14.34 -9.13
CA LEU A 269 13.62 13.97 -8.13
C LEU A 269 13.19 14.51 -6.77
N ASN A 270 13.08 13.67 -5.74
CA ASN A 270 12.82 14.11 -4.37
C ASN A 270 14.12 14.21 -3.59
N CYS A 271 14.33 15.35 -2.93
CA CYS A 271 15.45 15.64 -2.03
C CYS A 271 14.94 15.77 -0.59
N MET A 272 15.50 15.01 0.34
CA MET A 272 15.04 14.84 1.73
C MET A 272 16.15 15.21 2.72
N PRO A 273 16.51 16.50 2.86
CA PRO A 273 17.69 16.93 3.64
C PRO A 273 17.53 16.80 5.15
N ILE A 274 16.31 16.63 5.65
CA ILE A 274 16.01 16.43 7.08
C ILE A 274 15.67 14.97 7.40
N LEU A 275 16.06 14.03 6.52
CA LEU A 275 15.66 12.62 6.63
C LEU A 275 16.04 12.02 7.99
N ASP A 276 17.21 12.35 8.51
CA ASP A 276 17.76 11.78 9.75
C ASP A 276 17.31 12.51 11.02
N TRP A 277 16.44 13.53 10.90
CA TRP A 277 15.89 14.26 12.03
C TRP A 277 14.80 13.46 12.75
N GLY A 278 14.88 13.42 14.07
CA GLY A 278 13.86 12.97 15.00
C GLY A 278 12.85 14.06 15.32
N ALA A 279 11.72 13.65 15.89
CA ALA A 279 10.67 14.57 16.30
C ALA A 279 11.18 15.57 17.36
N HIS A 280 12.07 15.13 18.26
CA HIS A 280 12.65 15.98 19.29
C HIS A 280 13.59 17.05 18.70
N GLU A 281 14.47 16.69 17.76
CA GLU A 281 15.32 17.65 17.02
C GLU A 281 14.45 18.65 16.24
N LEU A 282 13.39 18.17 15.59
CA LEU A 282 12.47 19.01 14.82
C LEU A 282 11.74 20.04 15.70
N TRP A 283 11.22 19.62 16.86
CA TRP A 283 10.55 20.52 17.80
C TRP A 283 11.51 21.54 18.40
N LEU A 284 12.72 21.12 18.79
CA LEU A 284 13.78 22.03 19.23
C LEU A 284 14.08 23.07 18.15
N TYR A 285 14.19 22.66 16.88
CA TYR A 285 14.43 23.58 15.78
C TYR A 285 13.31 24.60 15.60
N ILE A 286 12.05 24.14 15.64
CA ILE A 286 10.87 25.00 15.53
C ILE A 286 10.85 26.05 16.64
N PHE A 287 11.13 25.64 17.88
CA PHE A 287 11.16 26.56 19.02
C PHE A 287 12.35 27.52 18.97
N ALA A 288 13.55 27.02 18.68
CA ALA A 288 14.77 27.82 18.61
C ALA A 288 14.70 28.95 17.57
N ASN A 289 14.02 28.69 16.45
CA ASN A 289 13.88 29.65 15.35
C ASN A 289 12.54 30.40 15.37
N ASN A 290 11.73 30.21 16.42
CA ASN A 290 10.38 30.79 16.55
C ASN A 290 9.58 30.62 15.25
N LEU A 291 9.54 29.40 14.71
CA LEU A 291 8.87 29.10 13.44
C LEU A 291 7.35 29.09 13.65
N LEU A 292 6.62 29.44 12.59
CA LEU A 292 5.16 29.40 12.60
C LEU A 292 4.68 27.97 12.90
N LEU A 293 3.77 27.84 13.87
CA LEU A 293 3.20 26.54 14.24
C LEU A 293 1.75 26.45 13.78
N ASN A 294 1.42 25.39 13.04
CA ASN A 294 0.04 25.11 12.67
C ASN A 294 -0.79 24.79 13.92
N CYS A 295 -1.87 25.55 14.15
CA CYS A 295 -2.74 25.40 15.33
C CYS A 295 -3.36 24.00 15.46
N ALA A 296 -3.43 23.21 14.39
CA ALA A 296 -3.82 21.81 14.43
C ALA A 296 -2.96 20.98 15.41
N TYR A 297 -1.66 21.24 15.52
CA TYR A 297 -0.78 20.57 16.49
C TYR A 297 -1.12 20.94 17.93
N ARG A 298 -1.53 22.19 18.18
CA ARG A 298 -1.97 22.66 19.50
C ARG A 298 -3.26 21.99 19.95
N LYS A 299 -4.07 21.56 18.98
CA LYS A 299 -5.31 20.79 19.18
C LYS A 299 -5.08 19.28 19.32
N GLY A 300 -3.83 18.79 19.28
CA GLY A 300 -3.46 17.40 19.55
C GLY A 300 -3.22 16.49 18.34
N LEU A 301 -3.30 17.03 17.12
CA LEU A 301 -2.94 16.29 15.91
C LEU A 301 -1.42 16.08 15.83
N THR A 302 -0.98 14.86 15.53
CA THR A 302 0.44 14.49 15.41
C THR A 302 1.02 14.81 14.03
N ARG A 303 0.16 14.85 13.02
CA ARG A 303 0.46 15.20 11.64
C ARG A 303 -0.63 16.13 11.11
N VAL A 304 -0.26 17.00 10.19
CA VAL A 304 -1.19 17.87 9.47
C VAL A 304 -1.23 17.42 8.02
N GLY A 305 -2.44 17.28 7.48
CA GLY A 305 -2.69 16.93 6.08
C GLY A 305 -4.17 17.07 5.77
N CYS A 306 -4.71 16.17 4.95
CA CYS A 306 -6.12 16.26 4.54
C CYS A 306 -7.09 16.00 5.71
N LEU A 307 -8.29 16.59 5.64
CA LEU A 307 -9.43 16.40 6.54
C LEU A 307 -9.77 14.90 6.71
N MET A 308 -9.87 14.17 5.59
CA MET A 308 -10.20 12.75 5.59
C MET A 308 -9.23 11.98 4.68
N CYS A 309 -8.18 11.43 5.28
CA CYS A 309 -7.12 10.72 4.57
C CYS A 309 -7.28 9.20 4.76
N PRO A 310 -7.19 8.38 3.70
CA PRO A 310 -7.27 6.92 3.88
C PRO A 310 -6.08 6.33 4.68
N GLU A 311 -5.01 7.10 4.87
CA GLU A 311 -3.83 6.75 5.68
C GLU A 311 -3.93 7.26 7.13
N SER A 312 -5.04 7.89 7.51
CA SER A 312 -5.23 8.40 8.87
C SER A 312 -5.84 7.35 9.78
N SER A 313 -5.45 7.38 11.06
CA SER A 313 -5.95 6.49 12.10
C SER A 313 -7.31 6.96 12.64
N GLU A 314 -8.01 6.07 13.38
CA GLU A 314 -9.28 6.41 14.04
C GLU A 314 -9.12 7.64 14.95
N LYS A 315 -7.97 7.73 15.63
CA LYS A 315 -7.58 8.87 16.48
C LYS A 315 -7.56 10.17 15.68
N TYR A 316 -6.95 10.18 14.50
CA TYR A 316 -6.87 11.40 13.68
C TYR A 316 -8.25 11.91 13.31
N GLU A 317 -9.14 11.04 12.81
CA GLU A 317 -10.50 11.43 12.45
C GLU A 317 -11.29 11.96 13.66
N TRP A 318 -11.11 11.35 14.83
CA TRP A 318 -11.72 11.86 16.07
C TRP A 318 -11.26 13.28 16.39
N PHE A 319 -9.96 13.55 16.35
CA PHE A 319 -9.41 14.88 16.62
C PHE A 319 -9.88 15.90 15.58
N VAL A 320 -9.90 15.55 14.29
CA VAL A 320 -10.40 16.45 13.23
C VAL A 320 -11.88 16.76 13.43
N ASP A 321 -12.72 15.76 13.74
CA ASP A 321 -14.16 15.97 13.96
C ASP A 321 -14.44 16.91 15.14
N LYS A 322 -13.65 16.80 16.22
CA LYS A 322 -13.78 17.68 17.39
C LYS A 322 -13.20 19.06 17.18
N ALA A 323 -12.03 19.16 16.56
CA ALA A 323 -11.36 20.43 16.29
C ALA A 323 -12.07 21.25 15.20
N TYR A 324 -12.72 20.58 14.24
CA TYR A 324 -13.37 21.19 13.09
C TYR A 324 -14.73 20.53 12.80
N PRO A 325 -15.74 20.78 13.65
CA PRO A 325 -17.04 20.15 13.51
C PRO A 325 -17.65 20.36 12.13
N ARG A 326 -18.37 19.34 11.64
CA ARG A 326 -19.09 19.30 10.34
C ARG A 326 -18.21 19.21 9.07
N LEU A 327 -16.91 19.50 9.12
CA LEU A 327 -16.07 19.49 7.92
C LEU A 327 -15.86 18.09 7.30
N LEU A 328 -15.99 17.04 8.10
CA LEU A 328 -15.93 15.67 7.58
C LEU A 328 -17.24 15.23 6.89
N LYS A 329 -18.37 15.92 7.14
CA LYS A 329 -19.69 15.45 6.69
C LYS A 329 -19.78 15.20 5.18
N PRO A 330 -19.30 16.09 4.28
CA PRO A 330 -19.42 15.85 2.84
C PRO A 330 -18.70 14.58 2.38
N TYR A 331 -17.52 14.30 2.92
CA TYR A 331 -16.75 13.09 2.62
C TYR A 331 -17.43 11.83 3.17
N LYS A 332 -17.95 11.91 4.40
CA LYS A 332 -18.73 10.82 5.03
C LYS A 332 -19.97 10.47 4.20
N ASP A 333 -20.68 11.49 3.71
CA ASP A 333 -21.86 11.29 2.88
C ASP A 333 -21.50 10.56 1.58
N ILE A 334 -20.41 10.95 0.90
CA ILE A 334 -19.93 10.27 -0.31
C ILE A 334 -19.56 8.81 -0.03
N ILE A 335 -18.87 8.53 1.09
CA ILE A 335 -18.51 7.15 1.49
C ILE A 335 -19.75 6.27 1.62
N ILE A 336 -20.79 6.78 2.29
CA ILE A 336 -22.04 6.05 2.48
C ILE A 336 -22.82 5.93 1.17
N GLU A 337 -22.88 6.99 0.38
CA GLU A 337 -23.63 7.05 -0.87
C GLU A 337 -23.08 6.07 -1.92
N THR A 338 -21.75 6.01 -2.05
CA THR A 338 -21.06 5.18 -3.05
C THR A 338 -20.92 3.71 -2.64
N SER A 339 -21.07 3.38 -1.35
CA SER A 339 -20.96 2.03 -0.81
C SER A 339 -22.15 1.14 -1.19
N SER A 340 -21.90 -0.11 -1.65
CA SER A 340 -22.94 -1.10 -1.94
C SER A 340 -23.61 -1.68 -0.68
N LYS A 341 -23.03 -1.46 0.51
CA LYS A 341 -23.61 -1.88 1.79
C LYS A 341 -24.94 -1.16 2.05
N ASN A 342 -25.97 -1.93 2.42
CA ASN A 342 -27.23 -1.41 2.89
C ASN A 342 -27.10 -0.98 4.36
N PHE A 343 -27.35 0.31 4.64
CA PHE A 343 -27.34 0.87 5.99
C PHE A 343 -28.78 1.16 6.42
N THR A 344 -29.23 0.51 7.50
CA THR A 344 -30.60 0.64 8.01
C THR A 344 -30.73 1.72 9.08
N THR A 345 -29.64 2.00 9.82
CA THR A 345 -29.64 2.99 10.90
C THR A 345 -28.51 4.01 10.79
N THR A 346 -28.70 5.19 11.40
CA THR A 346 -27.65 6.21 11.52
C THR A 346 -26.44 5.70 12.31
N LYS A 347 -26.67 4.83 13.31
CA LYS A 347 -25.61 4.22 14.12
C LYS A 347 -24.70 3.33 13.27
N GLU A 348 -25.25 2.55 12.35
CA GLU A 348 -24.49 1.72 11.42
C GLU A 348 -23.61 2.57 10.48
N LYS A 349 -24.15 3.68 9.95
CA LYS A 349 -23.40 4.62 9.10
C LYS A 349 -22.21 5.20 9.86
N THR A 350 -22.45 5.71 11.07
CA THR A 350 -21.41 6.27 11.95
C THR A 350 -20.35 5.24 12.30
N ASN A 351 -20.74 4.02 12.66
CA ASN A 351 -19.80 2.95 12.99
C ASN A 351 -18.96 2.52 11.80
N PHE A 352 -19.53 2.41 10.60
CA PHE A 352 -18.82 2.01 9.38
C PHE A 352 -17.75 3.04 8.98
N VAL A 353 -18.10 4.33 9.05
CA VAL A 353 -17.13 5.41 8.84
C VAL A 353 -16.09 5.39 9.94
N GLY A 354 -16.50 5.35 11.20
CA GLY A 354 -15.61 5.49 12.35
C GLY A 354 -14.70 4.30 12.59
N SER A 355 -15.03 3.11 12.08
CA SER A 355 -14.13 1.94 12.04
C SER A 355 -13.15 1.96 10.87
N LEU A 356 -13.24 2.98 10.01
CA LEU A 356 -12.38 3.15 8.84
C LEU A 356 -12.46 2.00 7.82
N ASN A 357 -13.53 1.19 7.84
CA ASN A 357 -13.66 0.03 6.96
C ASN A 357 -13.66 0.43 5.48
N TRP A 358 -14.13 1.64 5.17
CA TRP A 358 -14.09 2.22 3.84
C TRP A 358 -12.65 2.37 3.30
N GLN A 359 -11.64 2.52 4.16
CA GLN A 359 -10.22 2.64 3.77
C GLN A 359 -9.62 1.31 3.29
N ALA A 360 -10.28 0.18 3.57
CA ALA A 360 -9.78 -1.17 3.26
C ALA A 360 -10.13 -1.63 1.83
N ARG A 361 -10.99 -0.91 1.11
CA ARG A 361 -11.38 -1.29 -0.26
C ARG A 361 -10.16 -1.33 -1.19
N LYS A 362 -10.13 -2.29 -2.10
CA LYS A 362 -9.04 -2.48 -3.07
C LYS A 362 -9.48 -2.41 -4.53
N SER A 363 -10.79 -2.32 -4.74
CA SER A 363 -11.46 -2.32 -6.03
C SER A 363 -12.84 -1.66 -5.89
N GLY A 364 -13.63 -1.72 -6.95
CA GLY A 364 -15.04 -1.32 -6.95
C GLY A 364 -16.01 -2.37 -6.40
N ALA A 365 -15.57 -3.53 -5.92
CA ALA A 365 -16.45 -4.62 -5.46
C ALA A 365 -17.48 -4.18 -4.38
N VAL A 366 -17.08 -3.24 -3.53
CA VAL A 366 -17.90 -2.68 -2.43
C VAL A 366 -18.62 -1.38 -2.82
N LEU A 367 -18.65 -1.02 -4.10
CA LEU A 367 -19.29 0.19 -4.61
C LEU A 367 -20.62 -0.13 -5.31
N LYS A 368 -21.55 0.83 -5.31
CA LYS A 368 -22.81 0.75 -6.08
C LYS A 368 -22.55 0.86 -7.57
N GLU A 369 -21.76 1.86 -7.96
CA GLU A 369 -21.32 2.06 -9.33
C GLU A 369 -19.92 1.49 -9.52
N THR A 370 -19.72 0.75 -10.60
CA THR A 370 -18.46 0.05 -10.89
C THR A 370 -18.10 0.18 -12.36
N LEU A 371 -16.83 -0.09 -12.67
CA LEU A 371 -16.35 -0.29 -14.03
C LEU A 371 -15.97 -1.77 -14.18
N THR A 372 -16.32 -2.39 -15.29
CA THR A 372 -15.88 -3.75 -15.63
C THR A 372 -14.86 -3.68 -16.77
N ASN A 373 -14.18 -4.79 -17.03
CA ASN A 373 -13.42 -4.91 -18.27
C ASN A 373 -14.39 -4.79 -19.46
N PRO A 374 -13.96 -4.20 -20.59
CA PRO A 374 -14.72 -4.32 -21.82
C PRO A 374 -15.02 -5.80 -22.12
N LEU A 375 -16.25 -6.10 -22.53
CA LEU A 375 -16.64 -7.44 -22.95
C LEU A 375 -15.75 -7.84 -24.13
N GLU A 376 -15.06 -8.96 -23.99
CA GLU A 376 -14.08 -9.43 -24.96
C GLU A 376 -14.60 -10.73 -25.61
N ASP A 377 -14.87 -10.67 -26.91
CA ASP A 377 -15.25 -11.82 -27.74
C ASP A 377 -14.08 -12.19 -28.66
N ILE A 378 -13.67 -13.45 -28.60
CA ILE A 378 -12.47 -13.97 -29.28
C ILE A 378 -12.89 -15.05 -30.27
N ASN A 379 -12.77 -14.75 -31.56
CA ASN A 379 -13.01 -15.70 -32.64
C ASN A 379 -11.72 -15.91 -33.45
N GLY A 380 -10.89 -16.86 -33.02
CA GLY A 380 -9.57 -17.10 -33.62
C GLY A 380 -8.66 -15.89 -33.49
N LEU A 381 -8.34 -15.26 -34.62
CA LEU A 381 -7.48 -14.07 -34.70
C LEU A 381 -8.27 -12.75 -34.70
N ILE A 382 -9.59 -12.81 -34.69
CA ILE A 382 -10.44 -11.63 -34.58
C ILE A 382 -10.83 -11.47 -33.11
N VAL A 383 -10.60 -10.29 -32.54
CA VAL A 383 -11.01 -9.96 -31.17
C VAL A 383 -11.86 -8.70 -31.18
N THR A 384 -13.04 -8.81 -30.61
CA THR A 384 -14.00 -7.71 -30.48
C THR A 384 -14.13 -7.30 -29.03
N PHE A 385 -14.03 -6.00 -28.76
CA PHE A 385 -14.25 -5.41 -27.45
C PHE A 385 -15.47 -4.51 -27.46
N GLN A 386 -16.33 -4.64 -26.45
CA GLN A 386 -17.51 -3.82 -26.29
C GLN A 386 -17.54 -3.18 -24.89
N SER A 387 -17.87 -1.89 -24.83
CA SER A 387 -18.06 -1.19 -23.54
C SER A 387 -19.07 -0.06 -23.69
N PRO A 388 -19.96 0.16 -22.69
CA PRO A 388 -20.85 1.32 -22.65
C PRO A 388 -20.08 2.65 -22.48
N HIS A 389 -18.79 2.58 -22.14
CA HIS A 389 -17.95 3.75 -21.89
C HIS A 389 -17.03 4.12 -23.06
N PHE A 390 -17.05 3.37 -24.17
CA PHE A 390 -16.24 3.73 -25.33
C PHE A 390 -16.80 4.97 -26.03
N SER A 391 -15.92 5.96 -26.18
CA SER A 391 -16.16 7.17 -26.96
C SER A 391 -15.20 7.20 -28.14
N LYS A 392 -15.72 7.58 -29.31
CA LYS A 392 -14.95 7.73 -30.54
C LYS A 392 -13.74 8.64 -30.33
N ASP A 393 -13.95 9.83 -29.76
CA ASP A 393 -12.90 10.83 -29.56
C ASP A 393 -11.78 10.31 -28.65
N LEU A 394 -12.15 9.67 -27.54
CA LEU A 394 -11.18 9.10 -26.60
C LEU A 394 -10.40 7.94 -27.24
N PHE A 395 -11.08 7.07 -27.98
CA PHE A 395 -10.45 5.96 -28.68
C PHE A 395 -9.37 6.46 -29.66
N TYR A 396 -9.73 7.40 -30.54
CA TYR A 396 -8.80 7.90 -31.56
C TYR A 396 -7.67 8.77 -31.00
N GLU A 397 -7.84 9.40 -29.84
CA GLU A 397 -6.72 10.06 -29.17
C GLU A 397 -5.78 9.05 -28.52
N TRP A 398 -6.31 8.07 -27.78
CA TRP A 398 -5.49 7.08 -27.08
C TRP A 398 -4.81 6.07 -28.00
N VAL A 399 -5.40 5.69 -29.13
CA VAL A 399 -4.80 4.70 -30.07
C VAL A 399 -3.46 5.19 -30.64
N LYS A 400 -3.25 6.51 -30.68
CA LYS A 400 -1.97 7.13 -31.07
C LYS A 400 -0.81 6.76 -30.16
N THR A 401 -1.06 6.24 -28.97
CA THR A 401 -0.02 5.73 -28.06
C THR A 401 0.43 4.30 -28.38
N LEU A 402 -0.28 3.62 -29.28
CA LEU A 402 0.07 2.30 -29.79
C LEU A 402 0.77 2.42 -31.14
N GLY A 403 0.24 3.24 -32.03
CA GLY A 403 0.73 3.35 -33.40
C GLY A 403 0.08 4.48 -34.19
N THR A 404 0.24 4.45 -35.52
CA THR A 404 -0.36 5.40 -36.46
C THR A 404 -1.57 4.77 -37.12
N VAL A 405 -2.71 5.46 -37.10
CA VAL A 405 -3.93 5.01 -37.78
C VAL A 405 -3.89 5.45 -39.24
N VAL A 406 -4.02 4.51 -40.16
CA VAL A 406 -4.12 4.74 -41.60
C VAL A 406 -5.48 4.26 -42.08
N LYS A 407 -6.16 5.06 -42.90
CA LYS A 407 -7.46 4.71 -43.47
C LYS A 407 -7.30 4.43 -44.96
N GLU A 408 -7.76 3.27 -45.41
CA GLU A 408 -7.88 2.99 -46.85
C GLU A 408 -9.06 3.74 -47.45
N ARG A 409 -8.88 4.28 -48.67
CA ARG A 409 -9.95 4.96 -49.39
C ARG A 409 -11.06 3.96 -49.73
N GLY A 410 -12.27 4.20 -49.25
CA GLY A 410 -13.46 3.41 -49.59
C GLY A 410 -13.78 2.24 -48.65
N SER A 411 -12.99 2.00 -47.60
CA SER A 411 -13.24 0.96 -46.59
C SER A 411 -13.59 1.55 -45.21
N GLU A 412 -14.47 0.88 -44.47
CA GLU A 412 -14.69 1.16 -43.03
C GLU A 412 -13.56 0.63 -42.14
N CYS A 413 -12.76 -0.31 -42.67
CA CYS A 413 -11.61 -0.89 -41.99
C CYS A 413 -10.42 0.07 -42.02
N GLN A 414 -9.73 0.18 -40.88
CA GLN A 414 -8.56 1.03 -40.68
C GLN A 414 -7.36 0.17 -40.26
N GLN A 415 -6.15 0.63 -40.54
CA GLN A 415 -4.94 -0.09 -40.16
C GLN A 415 -4.19 0.65 -39.06
N LEU A 416 -3.86 -0.05 -37.98
CA LEU A 416 -2.98 0.44 -36.92
C LEU A 416 -1.55 0.01 -37.20
N LYS A 417 -0.74 0.94 -37.72
CA LYS A 417 0.69 0.72 -37.97
C LYS A 417 1.49 0.89 -36.69
N LEU A 418 2.12 -0.18 -36.23
CA LEU A 418 2.96 -0.16 -35.04
C LEU A 418 4.35 0.42 -35.36
N PRO A 419 5.07 0.95 -34.35
CA PRO A 419 6.43 1.44 -34.55
C PRO A 419 7.37 0.29 -34.91
N ASN A 420 8.30 0.55 -35.82
CA ASN A 420 9.36 -0.39 -36.19
C ASN A 420 8.86 -1.73 -36.78
N THR A 421 7.63 -1.77 -37.31
CA THR A 421 7.13 -2.91 -38.09
C THR A 421 7.12 -2.58 -39.59
N LEU A 422 7.47 -3.55 -40.43
CA LEU A 422 7.48 -3.44 -41.90
C LEU A 422 6.15 -3.86 -42.55
N ASP A 423 5.17 -4.22 -41.73
CA ASP A 423 3.88 -4.74 -42.17
C ASP A 423 2.86 -3.64 -42.52
N ASN A 424 1.72 -4.06 -43.08
CA ASN A 424 0.60 -3.17 -43.38
C ASN A 424 -0.07 -2.63 -42.09
N GLY A 425 0.30 -3.09 -40.91
CA GLY A 425 -0.38 -2.80 -39.65
C GLY A 425 -1.59 -3.69 -39.39
N ILE A 426 -2.23 -3.48 -38.25
CA ILE A 426 -3.30 -4.34 -37.73
C ILE A 426 -4.65 -3.77 -38.17
N PRO A 427 -5.44 -4.51 -38.97
CA PRO A 427 -6.79 -4.10 -39.30
C PRO A 427 -7.65 -3.94 -38.04
N PHE A 428 -8.40 -2.85 -37.96
CA PHE A 428 -9.38 -2.63 -36.92
C PHE A 428 -10.56 -1.79 -37.43
N SER A 429 -11.71 -1.96 -36.79
CA SER A 429 -12.90 -1.12 -36.99
C SER A 429 -13.42 -0.64 -35.65
N PHE A 430 -13.91 0.59 -35.60
CA PHE A 430 -14.54 1.16 -34.41
C PHE A 430 -15.95 1.64 -34.79
N ASN A 431 -16.95 1.09 -34.11
CA ASN A 431 -18.35 1.44 -34.27
C ASN A 431 -18.91 1.95 -32.93
N ALA A 432 -19.64 3.06 -32.95
CA ALA A 432 -20.32 3.59 -31.77
C ALA A 432 -21.78 3.90 -32.13
N PRO A 433 -22.76 3.18 -31.55
CA PRO A 433 -24.17 3.49 -31.75
C PRO A 433 -24.55 4.85 -31.15
N TYR A 434 -25.58 5.49 -31.70
CA TYR A 434 -26.09 6.80 -31.24
C TYR A 434 -26.55 6.82 -29.77
N THR A 435 -26.86 5.65 -29.19
CA THR A 435 -27.37 5.47 -27.83
C THR A 435 -26.27 5.29 -26.76
N GLY A 436 -25.00 5.51 -27.11
CA GLY A 436 -23.86 5.40 -26.20
C GLY A 436 -23.20 4.03 -26.21
N GLY A 437 -21.94 3.99 -25.79
CA GLY A 437 -21.07 2.83 -25.90
C GLY A 437 -20.42 2.68 -27.27
N GLY A 438 -19.54 1.70 -27.38
CA GLY A 438 -18.85 1.41 -28.63
C GLY A 438 -18.30 -0.01 -28.65
N THR A 439 -18.05 -0.46 -29.88
CA THR A 439 -17.46 -1.75 -30.21
C THR A 439 -16.23 -1.49 -31.07
N VAL A 440 -15.13 -2.14 -30.72
CA VAL A 440 -13.90 -2.14 -31.53
C VAL A 440 -13.50 -3.57 -31.84
N THR A 441 -13.22 -3.84 -33.10
CA THR A 441 -12.75 -5.16 -33.55
C THR A 441 -11.34 -5.00 -34.08
N PHE A 442 -10.42 -5.86 -33.64
CA PHE A 442 -9.05 -6.00 -34.15
C PHE A 442 -8.91 -7.36 -34.82
N GLU A 443 -8.21 -7.40 -35.95
CA GLU A 443 -7.88 -8.63 -36.67
C GLU A 443 -6.36 -8.82 -36.67
N PHE A 444 -5.88 -9.87 -36.01
CA PHE A 444 -4.45 -10.17 -35.90
C PHE A 444 -4.00 -11.09 -37.04
N ARG A 445 -2.73 -11.03 -37.41
CA ARG A 445 -2.16 -11.88 -38.47
C ARG A 445 -1.91 -13.31 -38.01
N ASP A 446 -1.49 -13.47 -36.76
CA ASP A 446 -1.18 -14.75 -36.15
C ASP A 446 -1.36 -14.70 -34.62
N ALA A 447 -1.22 -15.86 -33.99
CA ALA A 447 -1.41 -16.00 -32.54
C ALA A 447 -0.34 -15.25 -31.72
N THR A 448 0.89 -15.14 -32.24
CA THR A 448 2.00 -14.47 -31.55
C THR A 448 1.78 -12.96 -31.49
N GLU A 449 1.37 -12.35 -32.60
CA GLU A 449 0.99 -10.93 -32.65
C GLU A 449 -0.16 -10.62 -31.70
N LYS A 450 -1.19 -11.49 -31.70
CA LYS A 450 -2.32 -11.39 -30.77
C LYS A 450 -1.84 -11.44 -29.32
N GLU A 451 -1.09 -12.47 -28.92
CA GLU A 451 -0.60 -12.64 -27.54
C GLU A 451 0.24 -11.45 -27.06
N MET A 452 1.10 -10.90 -27.93
CA MET A 452 1.93 -9.75 -27.61
C MET A 452 1.09 -8.47 -27.40
N LEU A 453 0.08 -8.23 -28.23
CA LEU A 453 -0.61 -6.94 -28.30
C LEU A 453 -1.86 -6.85 -27.45
N LEU A 454 -2.53 -7.97 -27.20
CA LEU A 454 -3.78 -8.01 -26.47
C LEU A 454 -3.67 -7.40 -25.05
N PRO A 455 -2.60 -7.64 -24.24
CA PRO A 455 -2.44 -6.97 -22.94
C PRO A 455 -2.32 -5.45 -23.05
N ILE A 456 -1.69 -4.96 -24.11
CA ILE A 456 -1.48 -3.54 -24.36
C ILE A 456 -2.80 -2.90 -24.81
N ILE A 457 -3.55 -3.57 -25.69
CA ILE A 457 -4.88 -3.14 -26.14
C ILE A 457 -5.83 -3.06 -24.94
N ARG A 458 -5.87 -4.07 -24.06
CA ARG A 458 -6.67 -4.03 -22.83
C ARG A 458 -6.34 -2.81 -21.95
N SER A 459 -5.04 -2.54 -21.73
CA SER A 459 -4.57 -1.38 -20.95
C SER A 459 -4.99 -0.04 -21.58
N PHE A 460 -4.89 0.06 -22.90
CA PHE A 460 -5.37 1.19 -23.69
C PHE A 460 -6.89 1.39 -23.53
N LEU A 461 -7.67 0.33 -23.64
CA LEU A 461 -9.13 0.38 -23.54
C LEU A 461 -9.59 0.77 -22.12
N HIS A 462 -8.87 0.40 -21.06
CA HIS A 462 -9.16 0.90 -19.71
C HIS A 462 -9.06 2.43 -19.61
N LYS A 463 -8.13 3.07 -20.34
CA LYS A 463 -8.08 4.54 -20.41
C LYS A 463 -9.30 5.10 -21.13
N VAL A 464 -9.71 4.48 -22.24
CA VAL A 464 -10.89 4.90 -23.01
C VAL A 464 -12.14 4.81 -22.13
N SER A 465 -12.33 3.71 -21.39
CA SER A 465 -13.50 3.51 -20.53
C SER A 465 -13.55 4.40 -19.28
N ALA A 466 -12.39 4.88 -18.79
CA ALA A 466 -12.31 5.54 -17.49
C ALA A 466 -11.83 7.00 -17.51
N CYS A 467 -11.54 7.59 -18.67
CA CYS A 467 -11.00 8.95 -18.72
C CYS A 467 -11.99 9.98 -18.16
N VAL A 468 -11.54 10.73 -17.16
CA VAL A 468 -12.26 11.89 -16.57
C VAL A 468 -11.39 13.14 -16.58
N ALA A 469 -10.42 13.19 -17.49
CA ALA A 469 -9.47 14.30 -17.65
C ALA A 469 -8.71 14.71 -16.38
N CYS A 470 -8.39 13.76 -15.48
CA CYS A 470 -7.64 14.03 -14.24
C CYS A 470 -6.15 14.38 -14.42
N ARG A 471 -5.69 14.50 -15.68
CA ARG A 471 -4.33 14.89 -16.11
C ARG A 471 -3.16 14.06 -15.57
N SER A 472 -3.38 13.02 -14.76
CA SER A 472 -2.29 12.18 -14.24
C SER A 472 -1.43 11.55 -15.35
N CYS A 473 -2.01 11.18 -16.51
CA CYS A 473 -1.23 10.68 -17.65
C CYS A 473 -0.41 11.75 -18.37
N GLU A 474 -0.78 13.03 -18.29
CA GLU A 474 0.03 14.15 -18.80
C GLU A 474 1.27 14.39 -17.93
N THR A 475 1.16 14.14 -16.62
CA THR A 475 2.27 14.17 -15.66
C THR A 475 3.32 13.08 -15.97
N GLU A 476 2.88 11.85 -16.24
CA GLU A 476 3.78 10.72 -16.55
C GLU A 476 4.38 10.79 -17.96
N CYS A 477 3.87 11.65 -18.83
CA CYS A 477 4.39 11.77 -20.20
C CYS A 477 5.69 12.58 -20.25
N GLY A 478 6.83 11.90 -20.10
CA GLY A 478 8.17 12.50 -20.12
C GLY A 478 8.62 13.10 -21.46
N VAL A 479 7.84 12.93 -22.54
CA VAL A 479 8.07 13.60 -23.84
C VAL A 479 7.04 14.69 -24.14
N GLY A 480 6.09 14.92 -23.22
CA GLY A 480 5.07 15.96 -23.37
C GLY A 480 4.13 15.78 -24.56
N ALA A 481 3.86 14.52 -24.95
CA ALA A 481 2.97 14.18 -26.06
C ALA A 481 1.48 14.18 -25.66
N ILE A 482 1.17 14.08 -24.36
CA ILE A 482 -0.20 14.10 -23.84
C ILE A 482 -0.45 15.48 -23.25
N THR A 483 -1.56 16.12 -23.63
CA THR A 483 -2.03 17.39 -23.06
C THR A 483 -3.53 17.34 -22.84
N PHE A 484 -4.02 18.12 -21.87
CA PHE A 484 -5.45 18.34 -21.67
C PHE A 484 -5.78 19.82 -21.87
N LYS A 485 -6.82 20.11 -22.66
CA LYS A 485 -7.38 21.45 -22.85
C LYS A 485 -8.89 21.38 -22.71
N ASN A 486 -9.48 22.19 -21.83
CA ASN A 486 -10.93 22.21 -21.57
C ASN A 486 -11.49 20.79 -21.31
N SER A 487 -10.82 20.01 -20.46
CA SER A 487 -11.16 18.61 -20.14
C SER A 487 -11.13 17.64 -21.33
N LYS A 488 -10.57 18.03 -22.48
CA LYS A 488 -10.37 17.16 -23.64
C LYS A 488 -8.90 16.79 -23.78
N ILE A 489 -8.64 15.49 -23.97
CA ILE A 489 -7.31 14.97 -24.21
C ILE A 489 -6.87 15.27 -25.64
N LYS A 490 -5.59 15.61 -25.81
CA LYS A 490 -4.91 15.60 -27.10
C LYS A 490 -3.58 14.87 -26.98
N ILE A 491 -3.40 13.86 -27.83
CA ILE A 491 -2.15 13.12 -27.97
C ILE A 491 -1.50 13.47 -29.31
N ASP A 492 -0.28 14.00 -29.24
CA ASP A 492 0.59 14.22 -30.38
C ASP A 492 1.29 12.91 -30.75
N GLY A 493 0.82 12.29 -31.83
CA GLY A 493 1.34 11.00 -32.31
C GLY A 493 2.80 11.08 -32.75
N THR A 494 3.29 12.26 -33.15
CA THR A 494 4.67 12.47 -33.62
C THR A 494 5.66 12.60 -32.47
N LYS A 495 5.24 13.25 -31.37
CA LYS A 495 6.05 13.32 -30.14
C LYS A 495 6.00 12.04 -29.31
N CYS A 496 4.92 11.28 -29.41
CA CYS A 496 4.74 10.07 -28.59
C CYS A 496 5.66 8.94 -29.06
N VAL A 497 6.72 8.68 -28.27
CA VAL A 497 7.70 7.59 -28.47
C VAL A 497 7.20 6.19 -28.08
N LYS A 498 5.89 6.03 -27.82
CA LYS A 498 5.23 4.77 -27.43
C LYS A 498 5.89 4.03 -26.25
N CYS A 499 6.48 4.76 -25.30
CA CYS A 499 7.16 4.18 -24.14
C CYS A 499 6.23 3.53 -23.12
N ARG A 500 4.90 3.75 -23.23
CA ARG A 500 3.85 3.17 -22.37
C ARG A 500 3.93 3.51 -20.88
N LYS A 501 4.81 4.42 -20.45
CA LYS A 501 4.86 4.92 -19.05
C LYS A 501 3.50 5.44 -18.55
N CYS A 502 2.68 5.99 -19.44
CA CYS A 502 1.32 6.43 -19.11
C CYS A 502 0.34 5.29 -18.75
N TYR A 503 0.76 4.02 -18.85
CA TYR A 503 0.04 2.80 -18.50
C TYR A 503 0.61 2.05 -17.29
N GLU A 504 1.72 2.48 -16.69
CA GLU A 504 2.42 1.73 -15.63
C GLU A 504 1.63 1.57 -14.32
N ILE A 505 0.63 2.43 -14.07
CA ILE A 505 -0.28 2.25 -12.94
C ILE A 505 -1.05 0.95 -13.13
N ASP A 506 -1.26 0.14 -12.07
CA ASP A 506 -2.10 -1.06 -12.18
C ASP A 506 -3.45 -0.76 -12.84
N TYR A 507 -3.86 -1.60 -13.79
CA TYR A 507 -5.02 -1.39 -14.66
C TYR A 507 -4.95 -0.14 -15.56
N ALA A 508 -3.76 0.41 -15.78
CA ALA A 508 -3.43 1.57 -16.60
C ALA A 508 -4.06 2.92 -16.17
N CYS A 509 -5.15 2.94 -15.42
CA CYS A 509 -5.89 4.16 -15.07
C CYS A 509 -6.30 4.18 -13.59
N TRP A 510 -6.03 5.30 -12.90
CA TRP A 510 -6.45 5.48 -11.50
C TRP A 510 -7.95 5.29 -11.30
N ARG A 511 -8.80 5.87 -12.17
CA ARG A 511 -10.25 5.72 -12.06
C ARG A 511 -10.68 4.28 -12.32
N PHE A 512 -10.11 3.64 -13.33
CA PHE A 512 -10.41 2.24 -13.63
C PHE A 512 -10.04 1.35 -12.45
N LYS A 513 -8.78 1.40 -11.98
CA LYS A 513 -8.32 0.69 -10.77
C LYS A 513 -9.25 0.92 -9.57
N SER A 514 -9.67 2.17 -9.38
CA SER A 514 -10.50 2.55 -8.24
C SER A 514 -11.91 1.97 -8.28
N MET A 515 -12.54 1.93 -9.46
CA MET A 515 -13.92 1.48 -9.64
C MET A 515 -14.04 0.05 -10.20
N TYR A 516 -12.93 -0.60 -10.52
CA TYR A 516 -12.91 -1.89 -11.20
C TYR A 516 -13.59 -2.98 -10.38
N LYS A 517 -14.53 -3.69 -10.97
CA LYS A 517 -15.12 -4.91 -10.42
C LYS A 517 -14.99 -6.02 -11.45
N SER A 518 -14.51 -7.17 -11.02
CA SER A 518 -14.41 -8.36 -11.88
C SER A 518 -15.81 -8.92 -12.17
N GLU A 519 -16.13 -9.17 -13.43
CA GLU A 519 -17.40 -9.82 -13.83
C GLU A 519 -17.50 -11.26 -13.27
N ASN A 520 -16.35 -11.91 -13.10
CA ASN A 520 -16.21 -13.23 -12.49
C ASN A 520 -16.16 -13.19 -10.95
N GLU A 521 -16.74 -12.18 -10.30
CA GLU A 521 -17.08 -12.26 -8.87
C GLU A 521 -18.24 -13.24 -8.59
N GLN A 522 -18.38 -14.32 -9.38
CA GLN A 522 -18.74 -15.59 -8.79
C GLN A 522 -17.63 -15.96 -7.81
N ASN A 523 -17.79 -15.54 -6.54
CA ASN A 523 -17.05 -15.95 -5.35
C ASN A 523 -15.71 -16.65 -5.67
N LYS A 524 -14.55 -15.96 -5.67
CA LYS A 524 -13.24 -16.66 -5.67
C LYS A 524 -13.15 -17.72 -4.56
N MET A 525 -13.97 -17.57 -3.53
CA MET A 525 -14.12 -18.49 -2.42
C MET A 525 -15.21 -19.57 -2.61
N SER A 526 -15.85 -19.68 -3.79
CA SER A 526 -16.75 -20.78 -4.18
C SER A 526 -16.03 -22.14 -4.17
N GLY A 527 -14.71 -22.11 -4.31
CA GLY A 527 -13.87 -23.30 -4.27
C GLY A 527 -13.80 -23.99 -2.91
N ILE A 528 -14.13 -23.34 -1.79
CA ILE A 528 -13.91 -23.97 -0.46
C ILE A 528 -14.92 -25.08 -0.13
N ASN A 529 -16.06 -25.12 -0.83
CA ASN A 529 -17.04 -26.20 -0.68
C ASN A 529 -16.45 -27.56 -1.09
N ARG A 530 -15.41 -27.58 -1.95
CA ARG A 530 -14.75 -28.80 -2.42
C ARG A 530 -14.04 -29.60 -1.32
N TYR A 531 -13.83 -28.99 -0.15
CA TYR A 531 -13.17 -29.64 0.98
C TYR A 531 -14.10 -30.51 1.83
N ASN A 532 -15.42 -30.48 1.62
CA ASN A 532 -16.41 -31.26 2.37
C ASN A 532 -16.21 -31.22 3.91
N ASN A 533 -15.80 -30.05 4.45
CA ASN A 533 -15.50 -29.82 5.87
C ASN A 533 -14.27 -30.58 6.42
N PHE A 534 -13.49 -31.23 5.56
CA PHE A 534 -12.26 -31.93 5.91
C PHE A 534 -11.02 -31.11 5.55
N GLY A 535 -10.05 -31.08 6.46
CA GLY A 535 -8.75 -30.49 6.23
C GLY A 535 -7.73 -31.51 5.73
N LEU A 536 -6.59 -31.03 5.23
CA LEU A 536 -5.43 -31.89 4.97
C LEU A 536 -4.90 -32.46 6.29
N ARG A 537 -4.64 -33.77 6.33
CA ARG A 537 -4.22 -34.49 7.54
C ARG A 537 -2.91 -35.22 7.30
N GLU A 538 -2.16 -35.44 8.37
CA GLU A 538 -0.92 -36.22 8.32
C GLU A 538 -1.18 -37.68 7.90
N ASN A 539 -2.18 -38.31 8.49
CA ASN A 539 -2.53 -39.69 8.12
C ASN A 539 -3.04 -39.84 6.68
N TRP A 540 -3.43 -38.75 6.00
CA TRP A 540 -3.74 -38.77 4.58
C TRP A 540 -2.47 -38.77 3.73
N VAL A 541 -1.45 -38.01 4.14
CA VAL A 541 -0.12 -38.05 3.51
C VAL A 541 0.50 -39.43 3.71
N SER A 542 0.39 -40.03 4.90
CA SER A 542 0.77 -41.43 5.14
C SER A 542 0.03 -42.41 4.22
N ALA A 543 -1.29 -42.31 4.10
CA ALA A 543 -2.03 -43.17 3.17
C ALA A 543 -1.62 -42.96 1.70
N LEU A 544 -1.24 -41.73 1.32
CA LEU A 544 -0.68 -41.43 -0.01
C LEU A 544 0.68 -42.11 -0.19
N THR A 545 1.56 -42.09 0.81
CA THR A 545 2.86 -42.79 0.75
C THR A 545 2.71 -44.30 0.66
N ASP A 546 1.75 -44.87 1.39
CA ASP A 546 1.52 -46.33 1.41
C ASP A 546 0.91 -46.85 0.10
N LEU A 547 -0.06 -46.12 -0.47
CA LEU A 547 -0.76 -46.53 -1.68
C LEU A 547 -0.09 -46.07 -2.98
N GLY A 548 0.72 -45.00 -2.93
CA GLY A 548 1.35 -44.40 -4.09
C GLY A 548 0.34 -44.08 -5.21
N SER A 549 0.61 -44.55 -6.43
CA SER A 549 -0.26 -44.33 -7.58
C SER A 549 -1.64 -44.99 -7.45
N ALA A 550 -1.82 -45.93 -6.52
CA ALA A 550 -3.09 -46.61 -6.27
C ALA A 550 -4.01 -45.84 -5.29
N PHE A 551 -3.61 -44.66 -4.82
CA PHE A 551 -4.47 -43.83 -3.95
C PHE A 551 -5.77 -43.38 -4.65
N PHE A 552 -5.73 -43.19 -5.96
CA PHE A 552 -6.91 -42.85 -6.77
C PHE A 552 -7.19 -43.95 -7.81
N PRO A 553 -8.46 -44.29 -8.11
CA PRO A 553 -9.70 -43.80 -7.48
C PRO A 553 -10.00 -44.50 -6.14
N TRP A 554 -11.02 -44.01 -5.41
CA TRP A 554 -11.51 -44.67 -4.20
C TRP A 554 -12.07 -46.07 -4.49
N ASN A 555 -11.84 -47.01 -3.57
CA ASN A 555 -12.43 -48.36 -3.56
C ASN A 555 -12.87 -48.76 -2.14
N GLU A 556 -13.58 -49.87 -1.99
CA GLU A 556 -14.16 -50.31 -0.70
C GLU A 556 -13.11 -50.61 0.38
N ASN A 557 -11.89 -50.99 -0.01
CA ASN A 557 -10.78 -51.30 0.89
C ASN A 557 -9.88 -50.07 1.17
N HIS A 558 -10.26 -48.89 0.68
CA HIS A 558 -9.45 -47.69 0.83
C HIS A 558 -9.42 -47.23 2.31
N PRO A 559 -8.25 -46.88 2.87
CA PRO A 559 -8.11 -46.51 4.29
C PRO A 559 -8.84 -45.21 4.67
N LEU A 560 -9.20 -44.40 3.67
CA LEU A 560 -10.02 -43.20 3.82
C LEU A 560 -11.40 -43.40 3.20
N GLY A 561 -12.43 -42.83 3.82
CA GLY A 561 -13.78 -42.82 3.26
C GLY A 561 -13.89 -42.00 1.97
N LYS A 562 -14.88 -42.30 1.13
CA LYS A 562 -15.08 -41.70 -0.20
C LYS A 562 -14.99 -40.16 -0.23
N LYS A 563 -15.73 -39.47 0.65
CA LYS A 563 -15.69 -37.99 0.76
C LYS A 563 -14.33 -37.44 1.23
N MET A 564 -13.57 -38.23 2.00
CA MET A 564 -12.22 -37.87 2.40
C MET A 564 -11.26 -37.96 1.21
N VAL A 565 -11.39 -38.98 0.35
CA VAL A 565 -10.60 -39.08 -0.90
C VAL A 565 -10.91 -37.94 -1.86
N GLU A 566 -12.18 -37.56 -2.01
CA GLU A 566 -12.59 -36.38 -2.80
C GLU A 566 -11.93 -35.09 -2.27
N SER A 567 -11.91 -34.91 -0.96
CA SER A 567 -11.31 -33.74 -0.30
C SER A 567 -9.77 -33.78 -0.35
N ALA A 568 -9.17 -34.97 -0.19
CA ALA A 568 -7.75 -35.21 -0.30
C ALA A 568 -7.24 -34.88 -1.71
N SER A 569 -8.00 -35.22 -2.76
CA SER A 569 -7.66 -34.83 -4.14
C SER A 569 -7.48 -33.31 -4.26
N ALA A 570 -8.37 -32.51 -3.66
CA ALA A 570 -8.25 -31.05 -3.72
C ALA A 570 -7.05 -30.54 -2.92
N TRP A 571 -6.86 -31.05 -1.69
CA TRP A 571 -5.75 -30.63 -0.84
C TRP A 571 -4.38 -31.04 -1.39
N PHE A 572 -4.23 -32.25 -1.92
CA PHE A 572 -2.98 -32.74 -2.49
C PHE A 572 -2.57 -31.95 -3.73
N GLN A 573 -3.52 -31.57 -4.59
CA GLN A 573 -3.23 -30.70 -5.74
C GLN A 573 -2.74 -29.32 -5.27
N GLN A 574 -3.43 -28.72 -4.31
CA GLN A 574 -3.05 -27.39 -3.78
C GLN A 574 -1.75 -27.40 -2.99
N ALA A 575 -1.46 -28.51 -2.30
CA ALA A 575 -0.21 -28.76 -1.60
C ALA A 575 0.94 -29.18 -2.52
N CYS A 576 0.68 -29.38 -3.82
CA CYS A 576 1.66 -29.88 -4.80
C CYS A 576 2.20 -31.29 -4.50
N LEU A 577 1.42 -32.15 -3.85
CA LEU A 577 1.71 -33.57 -3.66
C LEU A 577 1.31 -34.42 -4.87
N VAL A 578 0.33 -33.95 -5.64
CA VAL A 578 -0.07 -34.53 -6.92
C VAL A 578 -0.28 -33.44 -7.95
N GLU A 579 -0.10 -33.78 -9.23
CA GLU A 579 -0.38 -32.91 -10.37
C GLU A 579 -1.86 -32.54 -10.47
N ASP A 580 -2.12 -31.30 -10.91
CA ASP A 580 -3.47 -30.85 -11.23
C ASP A 580 -4.05 -31.65 -12.41
N LYS A 581 -5.35 -31.96 -12.34
CA LYS A 581 -6.12 -32.76 -13.32
C LYS A 581 -5.70 -34.22 -13.48
N THR A 582 -4.42 -34.55 -13.60
CA THR A 582 -3.92 -35.91 -13.84
C THR A 582 -3.85 -36.76 -12.58
N ARG A 583 -3.72 -36.12 -11.39
CA ARG A 583 -3.54 -36.76 -10.08
C ARG A 583 -2.29 -37.67 -10.00
N LYS A 584 -1.33 -37.50 -10.91
CA LYS A 584 -0.03 -38.19 -10.82
C LYS A 584 0.75 -37.65 -9.62
N LEU A 585 1.55 -38.51 -8.98
CA LEU A 585 2.41 -38.12 -7.85
C LEU A 585 3.40 -37.05 -8.32
N ALA A 586 3.44 -35.93 -7.61
CA ALA A 586 4.38 -34.84 -7.89
C ALA A 586 5.66 -35.00 -7.05
N PRO A 587 6.81 -34.41 -7.44
CA PRO A 587 8.09 -34.67 -6.76
C PRO A 587 8.10 -34.43 -5.25
N LEU A 588 7.27 -33.50 -4.73
CA LEU A 588 7.15 -33.25 -3.28
C LEU A 588 6.73 -34.49 -2.47
N TYR A 589 5.98 -35.40 -3.09
CA TYR A 589 5.60 -36.67 -2.50
C TYR A 589 6.82 -37.52 -2.08
N GLU A 590 7.91 -37.51 -2.86
CA GLU A 590 9.08 -38.35 -2.60
C GLU A 590 9.78 -37.96 -1.28
N LEU A 591 9.69 -36.70 -0.84
CA LEU A 591 10.18 -36.29 0.49
C LEU A 591 9.49 -37.04 1.62
N PHE A 592 8.17 -37.20 1.54
CA PHE A 592 7.39 -37.92 2.56
C PHE A 592 7.60 -39.42 2.48
N LYS A 593 7.77 -39.96 1.27
CA LYS A 593 8.10 -41.38 1.08
C LYS A 593 9.48 -41.74 1.65
N LYS A 594 10.45 -40.83 1.56
CA LYS A 594 11.82 -41.04 2.08
C LYS A 594 11.93 -40.79 3.59
N TYR A 595 11.33 -39.72 4.09
CA TYR A 595 11.57 -39.23 5.46
C TYR A 595 10.38 -39.42 6.42
N GLY A 596 9.25 -39.94 5.94
CA GLY A 596 8.04 -40.12 6.73
C GLY A 596 7.01 -39.00 6.53
N SER A 597 5.75 -39.30 6.83
CA SER A 597 4.59 -38.42 6.61
C SER A 597 4.53 -37.22 7.55
N ASP A 598 5.28 -37.22 8.66
CA ASP A 598 5.41 -36.12 9.62
C ASP A 598 6.65 -35.24 9.38
N TYR A 599 7.41 -35.48 8.30
CA TYR A 599 8.66 -34.78 8.02
C TYR A 599 8.48 -33.25 7.94
N SER A 600 9.16 -32.52 8.84
CA SER A 600 8.90 -31.10 9.10
C SER A 600 9.14 -30.20 7.88
N LEU A 601 10.23 -30.42 7.15
CA LEU A 601 10.58 -29.64 5.96
C LEU A 601 9.52 -29.81 4.85
N GLY A 602 9.01 -31.04 4.67
CA GLY A 602 7.93 -31.32 3.73
C GLY A 602 6.66 -30.53 4.09
N TRP A 603 6.30 -30.47 5.37
CA TRP A 603 5.15 -29.68 5.83
C TRP A 603 5.34 -28.18 5.67
N ASP A 604 6.57 -27.68 5.78
CA ASP A 604 6.88 -26.28 5.47
C ASP A 604 6.70 -25.97 3.97
N PHE A 605 7.09 -26.89 3.08
CA PHE A 605 6.82 -26.74 1.65
C PHE A 605 5.32 -26.77 1.35
N ILE A 606 4.59 -27.71 1.96
CA ILE A 606 3.12 -27.77 1.89
C ILE A 606 2.49 -26.45 2.34
N TRP A 607 2.94 -25.87 3.46
CA TRP A 607 2.33 -24.64 3.99
C TRP A 607 2.50 -23.45 3.03
N VAL A 608 3.68 -23.27 2.44
CA VAL A 608 3.92 -22.24 1.43
C VAL A 608 3.09 -22.49 0.17
N ALA A 609 3.01 -23.76 -0.27
CA ALA A 609 2.19 -24.15 -1.42
C ALA A 609 0.70 -23.83 -1.18
N LEU A 610 0.16 -24.23 -0.03
CA LEU A 610 -1.22 -23.96 0.36
C LEU A 610 -1.50 -22.46 0.47
N ALA A 611 -0.61 -21.67 1.08
CA ALA A 611 -0.79 -20.22 1.16
C ALA A 611 -0.85 -19.54 -0.22
N ASN A 612 -0.30 -20.18 -1.25
CA ASN A 612 -0.28 -19.66 -2.62
C ASN A 612 -1.32 -20.31 -3.55
N ASN A 613 -1.85 -21.49 -3.23
CA ASN A 613 -2.74 -22.27 -4.10
C ASN A 613 -4.14 -22.51 -3.50
N ALA A 614 -4.29 -22.46 -2.18
CA ALA A 614 -5.56 -22.66 -1.49
C ALA A 614 -6.12 -21.32 -0.99
N VAL A 615 -7.22 -20.86 -1.59
CA VAL A 615 -7.86 -19.56 -1.26
C VAL A 615 -8.17 -19.43 0.23
N LEU A 616 -8.61 -20.52 0.88
CA LEU A 616 -8.89 -20.54 2.32
C LEU A 616 -7.63 -20.28 3.16
N VAL A 617 -6.51 -20.92 2.83
CA VAL A 617 -5.25 -20.77 3.57
C VAL A 617 -4.63 -19.40 3.31
N LYS A 618 -4.66 -18.95 2.05
CA LYS A 618 -4.23 -17.60 1.66
C LYS A 618 -5.00 -16.52 2.45
N TRP A 619 -6.33 -16.64 2.52
CA TRP A 619 -7.15 -15.75 3.33
C TRP A 619 -6.72 -15.79 4.79
N PHE A 620 -6.60 -16.98 5.39
CA PHE A 620 -6.23 -17.10 6.80
C PHE A 620 -4.89 -16.43 7.09
N VAL A 621 -3.86 -16.66 6.26
CA VAL A 621 -2.53 -16.06 6.36
C VAL A 621 -2.55 -14.53 6.19
N THR A 622 -3.48 -13.98 5.42
CA THR A 622 -3.51 -12.54 5.12
C THR A 622 -4.48 -11.75 6.00
N ALA A 623 -5.46 -12.42 6.60
CA ALA A 623 -6.47 -11.82 7.46
C ALA A 623 -6.11 -11.88 8.96
N THR A 624 -5.12 -12.68 9.36
CA THR A 624 -4.75 -12.88 10.76
C THR A 624 -3.32 -12.45 11.06
N GLU A 625 -3.15 -11.75 12.18
CA GLU A 625 -1.86 -11.27 12.68
C GLU A 625 -1.11 -12.37 13.43
N PHE A 626 0.22 -12.30 13.41
CA PHE A 626 1.06 -13.14 14.26
C PHE A 626 0.86 -12.78 15.74
N GLU A 627 1.01 -13.79 16.60
CA GLU A 627 0.97 -13.66 18.06
C GLU A 627 -0.36 -13.17 18.65
N LYS A 628 -1.40 -13.05 17.81
CA LYS A 628 -2.74 -12.63 18.20
C LYS A 628 -3.71 -13.81 18.18
N PRO A 629 -4.36 -14.14 19.32
CA PRO A 629 -5.38 -15.18 19.34
C PRO A 629 -6.68 -14.70 18.70
N TYR A 630 -7.25 -15.54 17.85
CA TYR A 630 -8.57 -15.33 17.25
C TYR A 630 -9.52 -16.44 17.68
N MET A 631 -10.66 -16.07 18.26
CA MET A 631 -11.79 -16.97 18.46
C MET A 631 -12.36 -17.39 17.11
N ILE A 632 -12.91 -18.60 17.03
CA ILE A 632 -13.54 -19.10 15.81
C ILE A 632 -14.63 -18.17 15.30
N GLU A 633 -15.44 -17.60 16.19
CA GLU A 633 -16.52 -16.67 15.84
C GLU A 633 -15.96 -15.39 15.21
N GLN A 634 -14.80 -14.91 15.69
CA GLN A 634 -14.10 -13.77 15.10
C GLN A 634 -13.56 -14.10 13.71
N LEU A 635 -13.00 -15.32 13.53
CA LEU A 635 -12.56 -15.78 12.21
C LEU A 635 -13.72 -15.88 11.22
N SER A 636 -14.91 -16.29 11.67
CA SER A 636 -16.13 -16.32 10.85
C SER A 636 -16.57 -14.92 10.41
N GLY A 637 -16.50 -13.95 11.34
CA GLY A 637 -16.72 -12.53 11.04
C GLY A 637 -15.73 -12.01 9.99
N LEU A 638 -14.42 -12.21 10.22
CA LEU A 638 -13.37 -11.79 9.29
C LEU A 638 -13.51 -12.43 7.90
N LEU A 639 -13.92 -13.70 7.86
CA LEU A 639 -14.15 -14.43 6.61
C LEU A 639 -15.31 -13.82 5.83
N GLY A 640 -16.40 -13.48 6.54
CA GLY A 640 -17.56 -12.82 5.96
C GLY A 640 -17.30 -11.37 5.54
N GLU A 641 -16.48 -10.63 6.27
CA GLU A 641 -16.06 -9.28 5.90
C GLU A 641 -15.16 -9.29 4.66
N SER A 642 -14.25 -10.25 4.59
CA SER A 642 -13.34 -10.42 3.44
C SER A 642 -14.09 -10.90 2.19
N ASN A 643 -15.21 -11.60 2.36
CA ASN A 643 -15.99 -12.21 1.27
C ASN A 643 -17.50 -12.10 1.55
N PRO A 644 -18.11 -10.92 1.34
CA PRO A 644 -19.51 -10.65 1.71
C PRO A 644 -20.55 -11.50 0.97
N SER A 645 -20.21 -11.99 -0.22
CA SER A 645 -21.06 -12.80 -1.10
C SER A 645 -21.17 -14.28 -0.68
N LEU A 646 -20.56 -14.67 0.44
CA LEU A 646 -20.62 -16.04 0.93
C LEU A 646 -21.80 -16.31 1.84
N GLY A 647 -22.51 -17.40 1.55
CA GLY A 647 -23.51 -17.97 2.44
C GLY A 647 -22.89 -18.44 3.76
N GLN A 648 -23.72 -18.47 4.80
CA GLN A 648 -23.32 -18.87 6.16
C GLN A 648 -22.78 -20.32 6.21
N SER A 649 -23.44 -21.25 5.53
CA SER A 649 -23.02 -22.66 5.46
C SER A 649 -21.64 -22.86 4.83
N THR A 650 -21.31 -22.07 3.80
CA THR A 650 -20.00 -22.11 3.14
C THR A 650 -18.89 -21.56 4.06
N LYS A 651 -19.18 -20.52 4.85
CA LYS A 651 -18.23 -20.00 5.86
C LYS A 651 -17.96 -21.05 6.93
N GLU A 652 -19.01 -21.67 7.46
CA GLU A 652 -18.90 -22.71 8.49
C GLU A 652 -18.14 -23.93 7.97
N GLY A 653 -18.42 -24.38 6.75
CA GLY A 653 -17.70 -25.50 6.13
C GLY A 653 -16.23 -25.21 5.86
N GLY A 654 -15.91 -24.01 5.40
CA GLY A 654 -14.52 -23.55 5.24
C GLY A 654 -13.76 -23.54 6.56
N LEU A 655 -14.35 -22.95 7.60
CA LEU A 655 -13.73 -22.94 8.93
C LEU A 655 -13.63 -24.34 9.51
N ALA A 656 -14.60 -25.23 9.28
CA ALA A 656 -14.50 -26.62 9.70
C ALA A 656 -13.29 -27.33 9.05
N ALA A 657 -13.09 -27.15 7.74
CA ALA A 657 -11.93 -27.68 7.05
C ALA A 657 -10.60 -27.11 7.57
N LEU A 658 -10.54 -25.80 7.84
CA LEU A 658 -9.35 -25.16 8.42
C LEU A 658 -9.04 -25.72 9.82
N LYS A 659 -10.05 -25.82 10.69
CA LYS A 659 -9.89 -26.39 12.04
C LYS A 659 -9.40 -27.84 11.97
N ASP A 660 -10.01 -28.65 11.11
CA ASP A 660 -9.65 -30.06 10.93
C ASP A 660 -8.21 -30.20 10.46
N MET A 661 -7.76 -29.35 9.51
CA MET A 661 -6.37 -29.33 9.03
C MET A 661 -5.40 -29.02 10.17
N LEU A 662 -5.61 -27.90 10.86
CA LEU A 662 -4.66 -27.45 11.90
C LEU A 662 -4.63 -28.43 13.08
N THR A 663 -5.74 -29.10 13.39
CA THR A 663 -5.79 -30.05 14.53
C THR A 663 -5.20 -31.43 14.18
N LYS A 664 -5.18 -31.82 12.91
CA LYS A 664 -4.80 -33.18 12.47
C LYS A 664 -3.58 -33.22 11.54
N SER A 665 -2.80 -32.14 11.52
CA SER A 665 -1.52 -32.08 10.81
C SER A 665 -0.48 -31.35 11.66
N PRO A 666 0.82 -31.51 11.35
CA PRO A 666 1.91 -30.75 11.98
C PRO A 666 1.84 -29.22 11.82
N LEU A 667 0.81 -28.68 11.15
CA LEU A 667 0.60 -27.24 10.99
C LEU A 667 0.01 -26.56 12.25
N GLY A 668 -0.55 -27.33 13.18
CA GLY A 668 -1.02 -26.82 14.47
C GLY A 668 -0.42 -27.55 15.66
N GLY A 669 -0.03 -26.79 16.69
CA GLY A 669 0.57 -27.33 17.91
C GLY A 669 1.82 -26.57 18.35
N LYS A 670 2.57 -27.17 19.28
CA LYS A 670 3.81 -26.58 19.80
C LYS A 670 4.89 -26.61 18.72
N GLY A 671 5.47 -25.44 18.39
CA GLY A 671 6.50 -25.32 17.35
C GLY A 671 5.98 -25.31 15.90
N ALA A 672 4.66 -25.34 15.71
CA ALA A 672 4.02 -25.27 14.40
C ALA A 672 3.74 -23.81 13.98
N VAL A 673 3.20 -23.64 12.75
CA VAL A 673 2.81 -22.32 12.21
C VAL A 673 1.57 -21.74 12.90
N THR A 674 0.83 -22.56 13.64
CA THR A 674 -0.30 -22.14 14.47
C THR A 674 -0.26 -22.79 15.85
N LEU A 675 -0.61 -22.01 16.88
CA LEU A 675 -0.91 -22.51 18.21
C LEU A 675 -2.43 -22.63 18.38
N LEU A 676 -2.87 -23.76 18.94
CA LEU A 676 -4.27 -24.11 19.10
C LEU A 676 -4.63 -24.15 20.59
N GLU A 677 -5.68 -23.44 20.99
CA GLU A 677 -6.21 -23.50 22.35
C GLU A 677 -7.53 -24.28 22.39
N MET A 678 -7.54 -25.40 23.10
CA MET A 678 -8.68 -26.30 23.21
C MET A 678 -9.49 -26.02 24.49
N LYS A 679 -10.81 -26.12 24.39
CA LYS A 679 -11.73 -26.22 25.54
C LYS A 679 -12.40 -27.59 25.48
N GLY A 680 -11.86 -28.57 26.22
CA GLY A 680 -12.24 -29.98 26.07
C GLY A 680 -11.89 -30.49 24.67
N LYS A 681 -12.86 -31.05 23.94
CA LYS A 681 -12.66 -31.52 22.55
C LYS A 681 -12.86 -30.42 21.49
N THR A 682 -13.21 -29.20 21.88
CA THR A 682 -13.54 -28.12 20.96
C THR A 682 -12.40 -27.12 20.85
N LEU A 683 -11.99 -26.79 19.61
CA LEU A 683 -11.01 -25.74 19.34
C LEU A 683 -11.64 -24.36 19.57
N LYS A 684 -11.07 -23.58 20.48
CA LYS A 684 -11.57 -22.26 20.90
C LYS A 684 -10.86 -21.12 20.18
N ASN A 685 -9.52 -21.11 20.22
CA ASN A 685 -8.70 -20.06 19.62
C ASN A 685 -7.64 -20.64 18.69
N ILE A 686 -7.33 -19.89 17.64
CA ILE A 686 -6.20 -20.13 16.74
C ILE A 686 -5.32 -18.89 16.76
N THR A 687 -4.01 -19.09 16.97
CA THR A 687 -2.99 -18.04 16.96
C THR A 687 -1.94 -18.37 15.93
N ARG A 688 -1.69 -17.50 14.95
CA ARG A 688 -0.53 -17.67 14.06
C ARG A 688 0.76 -17.38 14.82
N LYS A 689 1.76 -18.25 14.68
CA LYS A 689 3.05 -18.13 15.36
C LYS A 689 4.16 -17.92 14.34
N THR A 690 5.15 -17.12 14.69
CA THR A 690 6.38 -17.05 13.90
C THR A 690 7.09 -18.39 13.97
N LYS A 691 7.58 -18.90 12.84
CA LYS A 691 8.31 -20.17 12.77
C LYS A 691 9.67 -19.96 12.09
N ASP A 692 10.73 -20.41 12.75
CA ASP A 692 12.03 -20.55 12.12
C ASP A 692 12.00 -21.73 11.15
N VAL A 693 12.37 -21.49 9.90
CA VAL A 693 12.31 -22.48 8.83
C VAL A 693 13.68 -22.79 8.27
N ASP A 694 13.81 -23.98 7.70
CA ASP A 694 15.00 -24.37 6.95
C ASP A 694 15.23 -23.43 5.75
N PRO A 695 16.47 -23.06 5.40
CA PRO A 695 16.76 -22.26 4.21
C PRO A 695 16.16 -22.84 2.91
N PHE A 696 16.02 -24.16 2.77
CA PHE A 696 15.36 -24.75 1.61
C PHE A 696 13.88 -24.40 1.50
N THR A 697 13.19 -24.12 2.61
CA THR A 697 11.81 -23.60 2.59
C THR A 697 11.75 -22.23 1.93
N ILE A 698 12.74 -21.38 2.19
CA ILE A 698 12.85 -20.07 1.52
C ILE A 698 13.09 -20.29 0.04
N LEU A 699 14.07 -21.13 -0.33
CA LEU A 699 14.40 -21.36 -1.74
C LEU A 699 13.22 -21.94 -2.52
N TYR A 700 12.55 -22.97 -1.99
CA TYR A 700 11.35 -23.59 -2.56
C TYR A 700 10.24 -22.55 -2.76
N GLY A 701 9.96 -21.76 -1.71
CA GLY A 701 8.96 -20.71 -1.75
C GLY A 701 9.27 -19.64 -2.79
N MET A 702 10.53 -19.23 -2.93
CA MET A 702 10.95 -18.26 -3.93
C MET A 702 10.74 -18.76 -5.36
N TYR A 703 11.04 -20.02 -5.65
CA TYR A 703 10.76 -20.62 -6.97
C TYR A 703 9.25 -20.79 -7.22
N LEU A 704 8.48 -21.15 -6.20
CA LEU A 704 7.02 -21.23 -6.31
C LEU A 704 6.40 -19.88 -6.67
N ILE A 705 6.82 -18.80 -6.00
CA ILE A 705 6.29 -17.46 -6.28
C ILE A 705 6.84 -16.89 -7.59
N ALA A 706 8.07 -17.24 -7.99
CA ALA A 706 8.63 -16.83 -9.28
C ALA A 706 7.81 -17.34 -10.46
N ARG A 707 7.35 -18.60 -10.38
CA ARG A 707 6.42 -19.17 -11.37
C ARG A 707 5.10 -18.41 -11.42
N LYS A 708 4.53 -18.03 -10.27
CA LYS A 708 3.25 -17.30 -10.21
C LYS A 708 3.37 -15.85 -10.67
N ALA A 709 4.50 -15.21 -10.40
CA ALA A 709 4.78 -13.83 -10.78
C ALA A 709 5.33 -13.71 -12.21
N GLU A 710 5.64 -14.83 -12.88
CA GLU A 710 6.28 -14.90 -14.19
C GLU A 710 7.61 -14.11 -14.25
N ARG A 711 8.34 -14.07 -13.12
CA ARG A 711 9.67 -13.46 -13.00
C ARG A 711 10.45 -13.99 -11.81
N GLY A 712 11.78 -13.89 -11.87
CA GLY A 712 12.68 -14.39 -10.81
C GLY A 712 13.24 -13.34 -9.84
N SER A 713 13.11 -12.04 -10.13
CA SER A 713 13.72 -10.97 -9.33
C SER A 713 12.70 -10.27 -8.44
N PHE A 714 13.02 -10.08 -7.15
CA PHE A 714 12.15 -9.52 -6.13
C PHE A 714 12.90 -8.54 -5.22
N THR A 715 12.15 -7.66 -4.55
CA THR A 715 12.69 -6.82 -3.45
C THR A 715 12.13 -7.27 -2.11
N ILE A 716 12.89 -7.09 -1.03
CA ILE A 716 12.40 -7.42 0.32
C ILE A 716 11.11 -6.68 0.66
N ARG A 717 10.98 -5.41 0.24
CA ARG A 717 9.77 -4.61 0.45
C ARG A 717 8.54 -5.25 -0.19
N GLU A 718 8.70 -5.76 -1.40
CA GLU A 718 7.64 -6.47 -2.11
C GLU A 718 7.25 -7.76 -1.37
N LEU A 719 8.25 -8.53 -0.94
CA LEU A 719 8.03 -9.79 -0.25
C LEU A 719 7.35 -9.61 1.12
N LEU A 720 7.50 -8.46 1.77
CA LEU A 720 6.83 -8.16 3.06
C LEU A 720 5.35 -7.79 2.90
N THR A 721 4.91 -7.47 1.69
CA THR A 721 3.53 -7.05 1.42
C THR A 721 2.73 -8.19 0.83
N ALA A 722 1.67 -8.61 1.51
CA ALA A 722 0.79 -9.64 0.99
C ALA A 722 -0.64 -9.48 1.49
N ASP A 723 -1.59 -9.79 0.62
CA ASP A 723 -3.00 -9.79 0.91
C ASP A 723 -3.77 -10.82 0.06
N SER A 724 -5.09 -10.93 0.26
CA SER A 724 -5.94 -11.92 -0.42
C SER A 724 -5.86 -11.88 -1.95
N GLU A 725 -5.55 -10.73 -2.55
CA GLU A 725 -5.45 -10.51 -3.99
C GLU A 725 -4.01 -10.55 -4.52
N SER A 726 -3.00 -10.55 -3.66
CA SER A 726 -1.60 -10.64 -4.07
C SER A 726 -1.36 -11.84 -4.97
N VAL A 727 -0.64 -11.67 -6.08
CA VAL A 727 -0.35 -12.76 -7.03
C VAL A 727 0.29 -13.96 -6.32
N PHE A 728 1.10 -13.68 -5.29
CA PHE A 728 1.74 -14.66 -4.44
C PHE A 728 1.79 -14.18 -2.98
N ILE A 729 2.09 -15.09 -2.06
CA ILE A 729 2.42 -14.82 -0.66
C ILE A 729 3.83 -15.34 -0.40
N SER A 730 4.74 -14.48 0.03
CA SER A 730 6.15 -14.83 0.22
C SER A 730 6.38 -15.66 1.49
N PRO A 731 7.53 -16.37 1.60
CA PRO A 731 7.92 -17.04 2.84
C PRO A 731 7.98 -16.11 4.07
N LEU A 732 8.38 -14.84 3.89
CA LEU A 732 8.40 -13.83 4.95
C LEU A 732 7.02 -13.69 5.61
N VAL A 733 5.96 -13.58 4.81
CA VAL A 733 4.58 -13.41 5.32
C VAL A 733 4.00 -14.73 5.82
N VAL A 734 4.29 -15.83 5.13
CA VAL A 734 3.74 -17.16 5.47
C VAL A 734 4.19 -17.59 6.87
N PHE A 735 5.47 -17.38 7.21
CA PHE A 735 6.09 -17.85 8.45
C PHE A 735 6.42 -16.75 9.47
N GLY A 736 6.28 -15.47 9.09
CA GLY A 736 6.58 -14.36 10.00
C GLY A 736 8.09 -14.20 10.22
N ILE A 737 8.89 -14.50 9.20
CA ILE A 737 10.35 -14.38 9.24
C ILE A 737 10.69 -12.89 9.21
N THR A 738 11.64 -12.46 10.05
CA THR A 738 12.11 -11.07 10.01
C THR A 738 12.95 -10.81 8.75
N PRO A 739 12.95 -9.58 8.19
CA PRO A 739 13.78 -9.24 7.04
C PRO A 739 15.26 -9.59 7.24
N GLU A 740 15.79 -9.38 8.45
CA GLU A 740 17.18 -9.64 8.80
C GLU A 740 17.49 -11.15 8.74
N THR A 741 16.64 -11.99 9.32
CA THR A 741 16.80 -13.44 9.30
C THR A 741 16.69 -13.98 7.87
N PHE A 742 15.72 -13.48 7.11
CA PHE A 742 15.54 -13.85 5.70
C PHE A 742 16.75 -13.49 4.86
N LYS A 743 17.25 -12.24 4.95
CA LYS A 743 18.46 -11.80 4.22
C LYS A 743 19.66 -12.69 4.53
N ARG A 744 19.89 -12.99 5.81
CA ARG A 744 20.98 -13.87 6.25
C ARG A 744 20.86 -15.28 5.66
N GLN A 745 19.66 -15.87 5.67
CA GLN A 745 19.43 -17.20 5.09
C GLN A 745 19.63 -17.18 3.57
N CYS A 746 19.15 -16.14 2.88
CA CYS A 746 19.36 -15.98 1.44
C CYS A 746 20.83 -15.79 1.06
N GLN A 747 21.62 -15.07 1.86
CA GLN A 747 23.08 -14.95 1.65
C GLN A 747 23.78 -16.29 1.83
N GLY A 748 23.38 -17.06 2.85
CA GLY A 748 23.89 -18.42 3.06
C GLY A 748 23.56 -19.34 1.88
N LEU A 749 22.32 -19.26 1.36
CA LEU A 749 21.89 -20.00 0.16
C LEU A 749 22.68 -19.56 -1.08
N ALA A 750 22.88 -18.27 -1.30
CA ALA A 750 23.63 -17.75 -2.46
C ALA A 750 25.10 -18.16 -2.42
N SER A 751 25.69 -18.26 -1.23
CA SER A 751 27.07 -18.76 -1.08
C SER A 751 27.19 -20.25 -1.37
N LYS A 752 26.17 -21.06 -1.05
CA LYS A 752 26.21 -22.53 -1.21
C LYS A 752 25.66 -22.99 -2.57
N PHE A 753 24.69 -22.27 -3.12
CA PHE A 753 23.97 -22.57 -4.35
C PHE A 753 23.91 -21.33 -5.26
N PRO A 754 25.06 -20.81 -5.73
CA PRO A 754 25.13 -19.56 -6.49
C PRO A 754 24.36 -19.62 -7.83
N ASP A 755 24.17 -20.82 -8.39
CA ASP A 755 23.42 -21.04 -9.62
C ASP A 755 21.90 -20.96 -9.44
N TYR A 756 21.40 -21.02 -8.19
CA TYR A 756 19.96 -21.04 -7.88
C TYR A 756 19.45 -19.68 -7.39
N ILE A 757 20.31 -18.91 -6.73
CA ILE A 757 19.91 -17.67 -6.07
C ILE A 757 21.07 -16.68 -5.99
N SER A 758 20.78 -15.41 -6.27
CA SER A 758 21.68 -14.28 -6.06
C SER A 758 21.04 -13.23 -5.17
N THR A 759 21.88 -12.52 -4.40
CA THR A 759 21.44 -11.47 -3.48
C THR A 759 22.24 -10.20 -3.69
N THR A 760 21.60 -9.05 -3.52
CA THR A 760 22.22 -7.72 -3.69
C THR A 760 21.93 -6.85 -2.48
N PHE A 761 22.18 -7.37 -1.26
CA PHE A 761 21.84 -6.69 0.00
C PHE A 761 22.87 -5.63 0.45
N THR A 762 23.39 -4.83 -0.47
CA THR A 762 24.41 -3.79 -0.20
C THR A 762 23.96 -2.43 -0.74
N HIS A 763 24.41 -1.35 -0.09
CA HIS A 763 24.23 0.04 -0.57
C HIS A 763 22.76 0.44 -0.88
N GLY A 764 21.80 0.02 -0.06
CA GLY A 764 20.39 0.35 -0.24
C GLY A 764 19.65 -0.49 -1.30
N ASN A 765 20.35 -1.41 -1.97
CA ASN A 765 19.71 -2.47 -2.74
C ASN A 765 19.28 -3.59 -1.80
N ASP A 766 18.02 -3.99 -1.91
CA ASP A 766 17.40 -5.10 -1.18
C ASP A 766 16.82 -6.11 -2.17
N GLY A 767 17.59 -6.38 -3.23
CA GLY A 767 17.21 -7.25 -4.33
C GLY A 767 17.65 -8.69 -4.13
N LEU A 768 16.81 -9.62 -4.55
CA LEU A 768 17.10 -11.04 -4.62
C LEU A 768 16.56 -11.59 -5.93
N THR A 769 17.32 -12.47 -6.57
CA THR A 769 16.93 -13.10 -7.84
C THR A 769 17.10 -14.60 -7.74
N VAL A 770 16.04 -15.35 -8.03
CA VAL A 770 16.10 -16.79 -8.31
C VAL A 770 16.07 -17.03 -9.81
N PHE A 771 16.80 -18.03 -10.29
CA PHE A 771 16.98 -18.26 -11.73
C PHE A 771 15.92 -19.22 -12.28
N SER A 772 14.66 -18.77 -12.28
CA SER A 772 13.48 -19.57 -12.66
C SER A 772 13.39 -19.97 -14.14
N GLN A 773 14.30 -19.47 -14.99
CA GLN A 773 14.44 -19.93 -16.38
C GLN A 773 15.28 -21.20 -16.50
N LYS A 774 16.11 -21.50 -15.48
CA LYS A 774 17.03 -22.65 -15.47
C LYS A 774 16.55 -23.76 -14.53
N TYR A 775 15.96 -23.38 -13.40
CA TYR A 775 15.49 -24.30 -12.36
C TYR A 775 14.04 -24.03 -11.98
N ASN A 776 13.42 -24.98 -11.29
CA ASN A 776 12.06 -24.94 -10.83
C ASN A 776 11.95 -25.56 -9.41
N THR A 777 10.71 -25.71 -8.90
CA THR A 777 10.48 -26.24 -7.55
C THR A 777 10.90 -27.70 -7.36
N GLU A 778 10.89 -28.51 -8.43
CA GLU A 778 11.30 -29.91 -8.43
C GLU A 778 12.81 -30.04 -8.20
N ASP A 779 13.61 -29.15 -8.79
CA ASP A 779 15.06 -29.10 -8.55
C ASP A 779 15.37 -28.82 -7.06
N ILE A 780 14.58 -27.97 -6.42
CA ILE A 780 14.76 -27.67 -4.98
C ILE A 780 14.38 -28.87 -4.12
N ILE A 781 13.38 -29.64 -4.54
CA ILE A 781 12.99 -30.88 -3.87
C ILE A 781 14.07 -31.94 -4.03
N ALA A 782 14.69 -32.08 -5.20
CA ALA A 782 15.82 -32.99 -5.43
C ALA A 782 17.01 -32.65 -4.51
N ILE A 783 17.35 -31.36 -4.37
CA ILE A 783 18.39 -30.92 -3.41
C ILE A 783 18.00 -31.30 -1.97
N ALA A 784 16.73 -31.11 -1.58
CA ALA A 784 16.26 -31.48 -0.24
C ALA A 784 16.27 -33.00 -0.01
N LEU A 785 16.15 -33.80 -1.06
CA LEU A 785 16.34 -35.26 -1.04
C LEU A 785 17.83 -35.65 -0.99
N GLY A 786 18.75 -34.73 -1.24
CA GLY A 786 20.20 -34.99 -1.30
C GLY A 786 20.67 -35.60 -2.61
N GLU A 787 19.98 -35.29 -3.72
CA GLU A 787 20.28 -35.73 -5.10
C GLU A 787 21.18 -34.74 -5.86
#